data_AF-A0AA38UK21-F1
#
_entry.id   AF-A0AA38UK21-F1
#
_cell.length_a   1.000
_cell.length_b   1.000
_cell.length_c   1.000
_cell.angle_alpha   90.00
_cell.angle_beta   90.00
_cell.angle_gamma   90.00
#
_symmetry.space_group_name_H-M   'P 1'
#
loop_
_entity.id
_entity.type
_entity.pdbx_description
1 polymer ?
#
loop_
_entity_poly.entity_id
_entity_poly.type
_entity_poly.pdbx_seq_one_letter_code
_entity_poly.pdbx_strand_id
1 'polypeptide(L)'
;MVLNKRALEETPEECSSKAIKLHHPDAFPQKRTHSARENHGPNDSEFNQRIPILQEEGVPVEDRAESKLRRELLVMPPIWAQSRQEVCESFTWFRSYQGGVYFSNNLAKGYLLSGYPAKRDGFFHNGKLIVSHGGGKAESLQQSKGQAKLKPADDQKADDKSVRALLTNYKQQIPIVLLVDDKYALFPFDLGGKNITYAVLGVYLITHAWAEYETTKDRQKHVRFKFSFQWCDEQGEPWWHATENKLMGRRIVHIPRPIPEIASCTQTPETIDPSGYESDELMNTSSDSATAQGTPPSSPEKTPSRSSRRTPVKKSQFLLSERAPGLADSRCTHCGLPSPLVFSVGWVCLNSACSRFWHLPGNGNDLIPDELDFHERFLQLQTLAALDEGFRNIEPPQPETSPLDQITTLQSFTRGMHCRECGRLSCRFKWEQWECKHCQNVLRVHGMVRPVKDLRDLQPTAKFEWYSVGKKSGITKKPVHVFGEGNVVTFSLPDGRGQIHHIQHNSRGSRDLARLDNLFEDYQKQAADGSLPFQRHPLRSHKVRGELLTNYFSQNCGEPYHYVGGTDHTLSWEVAPQAVIEAKKFIEERTKQALKDRNSEEFNFNEVLSAAYMEKQKMSFHTDDEKGLGPVVAGLSLGSPALMYFRRRDIKHGPERRICLSIILRHGDILVMDGAGVQEYYEHMVEPTNFRIAATARLINPS
;
A
#
# COMPACT_ATOMS: atom_id res chain seq x y z
N MET A 1 -17.04 -61.32 18.44
CA MET A 1 -16.35 -61.81 17.21
C MET A 1 -15.26 -60.81 16.89
N VAL A 2 -13.99 -60.96 17.33
CA VAL A 2 -12.99 -61.99 17.04
C VAL A 2 -12.41 -61.86 15.61
N LEU A 3 -11.09 -61.58 15.56
CA LEU A 3 -10.08 -61.83 14.48
C LEU A 3 -10.22 -61.00 13.17
N ASN A 4 -9.19 -60.61 12.41
CA ASN A 4 -7.72 -60.81 12.35
C ASN A 4 -7.16 -59.75 11.35
N LYS A 5 -6.08 -58.99 11.59
CA LYS A 5 -4.64 -59.27 11.35
C LYS A 5 -4.24 -59.95 10.02
N ARG A 6 -3.47 -59.22 9.19
CA ARG A 6 -2.14 -59.53 8.54
C ARG A 6 -1.95 -58.58 7.34
N ALA A 7 -0.93 -57.72 7.23
CA ALA A 7 0.53 -57.92 7.20
C ALA A 7 1.02 -58.66 5.94
N LEU A 8 1.73 -57.95 5.06
CA LEU A 8 2.76 -58.47 4.17
C LEU A 8 3.89 -57.43 4.08
N GLU A 9 5.05 -57.88 4.53
CA GLU A 9 6.37 -57.29 4.39
C GLU A 9 6.91 -57.60 2.99
N GLU A 10 7.78 -56.74 2.45
CA GLU A 10 8.93 -57.17 1.66
C GLU A 10 10.00 -56.05 1.72
N THR A 11 11.24 -56.45 2.00
CA THR A 11 12.43 -55.61 2.19
C THR A 11 13.47 -55.98 1.10
N PRO A 12 14.75 -55.55 1.14
CA PRO A 12 15.34 -54.74 0.08
C PRO A 12 16.44 -55.49 -0.72
N GLU A 13 16.81 -54.96 -1.89
CA GLU A 13 18.00 -55.43 -2.62
C GLU A 13 19.05 -54.34 -2.82
N GLU A 14 20.28 -54.81 -2.91
CA GLU A 14 21.57 -54.24 -2.54
C GLU A 14 22.36 -53.58 -3.68
N CYS A 15 23.17 -52.58 -3.28
CA CYS A 15 24.63 -52.45 -3.45
C CYS A 15 25.34 -52.55 -4.82
N SER A 16 26.15 -51.52 -5.14
CA SER A 16 27.58 -51.61 -5.55
C SER A 16 28.12 -50.19 -5.84
N SER A 17 28.95 -49.59 -4.96
CA SER A 17 30.44 -49.57 -4.94
C SER A 17 31.04 -48.56 -5.94
N LYS A 18 31.95 -47.60 -5.68
CA LYS A 18 33.26 -47.45 -4.96
C LYS A 18 33.60 -45.93 -5.01
N ALA A 19 34.51 -45.27 -4.28
CA ALA A 19 35.45 -45.57 -3.21
C ALA A 19 35.92 -44.22 -2.58
N ILE A 20 36.41 -44.31 -1.35
CA ILE A 20 36.98 -43.28 -0.48
C ILE A 20 38.48 -43.09 -0.78
N LYS A 21 39.00 -41.86 -0.60
CA LYS A 21 40.39 -41.65 -0.11
C LYS A 21 40.44 -40.50 0.91
N LEU A 22 40.89 -40.84 2.11
CA LEU A 22 41.29 -39.97 3.23
C LEU A 22 42.78 -39.62 3.11
N HIS A 23 43.20 -38.44 3.59
CA HIS A 23 44.38 -38.26 4.46
C HIS A 23 44.43 -36.83 5.04
N HIS A 24 44.55 -36.73 6.38
CA HIS A 24 44.99 -35.60 7.22
C HIS A 24 46.54 -35.68 7.42
N PRO A 25 47.21 -34.84 8.24
CA PRO A 25 47.18 -33.38 8.52
C PRO A 25 48.59 -32.71 8.41
N ASP A 26 48.69 -31.38 8.52
CA ASP A 26 49.62 -30.64 9.41
C ASP A 26 50.00 -29.21 8.95
N ALA A 27 50.28 -28.38 9.97
CA ALA A 27 51.12 -27.18 10.02
C ALA A 27 50.50 -25.76 9.84
N PHE A 28 50.37 -25.09 11.00
CA PHE A 28 50.53 -23.64 11.26
C PHE A 28 51.88 -23.10 10.70
N PRO A 29 52.08 -21.77 10.41
CA PRO A 29 52.29 -20.79 11.49
C PRO A 29 51.98 -19.28 11.25
N GLN A 30 51.78 -18.62 12.40
CA GLN A 30 52.34 -17.34 12.88
C GLN A 30 51.87 -15.95 12.41
N LYS A 31 51.43 -15.23 13.46
CA LYS A 31 51.39 -13.78 13.68
C LYS A 31 52.72 -13.08 13.36
N ARG A 32 52.65 -11.83 12.87
CA ARG A 32 53.61 -10.78 13.19
C ARG A 32 52.91 -9.46 13.50
N THR A 33 53.26 -8.93 14.66
CA THR A 33 53.03 -7.60 15.22
C THR A 33 54.05 -6.59 14.68
N HIS A 34 53.72 -5.29 14.74
CA HIS A 34 54.56 -4.09 14.94
C HIS A 34 53.83 -2.90 14.28
N SER A 35 53.81 -1.67 14.75
CA SER A 35 54.08 -0.99 16.02
C SER A 35 53.64 0.47 15.81
N ALA A 36 53.20 1.14 16.86
CA ALA A 36 52.87 2.57 16.85
C ALA A 36 54.07 3.45 16.45
N ARG A 37 53.77 4.60 15.81
CA ARG A 37 54.43 5.88 16.11
C ARG A 37 53.54 7.06 15.67
N GLU A 38 53.42 7.98 16.60
CA GLU A 38 52.70 9.25 16.58
C GLU A 38 53.30 10.21 15.54
N ASN A 39 52.50 11.14 14.98
CA ASN A 39 52.43 12.54 15.47
C ASN A 39 51.86 13.54 14.45
N HIS A 40 51.08 14.49 14.98
CA HIS A 40 50.82 15.87 14.54
C HIS A 40 49.77 16.14 13.45
N GLY A 41 48.68 16.83 13.84
CA GLY A 41 47.99 17.82 12.99
C GLY A 41 48.79 19.13 12.90
N PRO A 42 48.28 20.24 12.32
CA PRO A 42 46.86 20.53 12.07
C PRO A 42 46.54 21.20 10.70
N ASN A 43 45.24 21.50 10.53
CA ASN A 43 44.66 22.62 9.78
C ASN A 43 44.47 22.64 8.24
N ASP A 44 43.23 23.00 7.92
CA ASP A 44 42.74 23.93 6.89
C ASP A 44 42.48 23.51 5.43
N SER A 45 41.21 23.77 5.08
CA SER A 45 40.62 24.34 3.86
C SER A 45 40.77 23.65 2.49
N GLU A 46 39.61 23.63 1.80
CA GLU A 46 39.37 23.77 0.35
C GLU A 46 40.39 23.16 -0.63
N PHE A 47 39.91 22.29 -1.53
CA PHE A 47 39.72 22.65 -2.94
C PHE A 47 39.21 21.45 -3.74
N ASN A 48 38.13 21.70 -4.45
CA ASN A 48 37.50 20.78 -5.39
C ASN A 48 38.19 20.99 -6.75
N GLN A 49 39.00 20.05 -7.23
CA GLN A 49 39.51 20.09 -8.61
C GLN A 49 39.41 18.74 -9.31
N ARG A 50 38.64 18.78 -10.40
CA ARG A 50 38.39 17.74 -11.39
C ARG A 50 39.65 17.49 -12.22
N ILE A 51 39.95 16.22 -12.49
CA ILE A 51 40.95 15.80 -13.48
C ILE A 51 40.20 15.46 -14.78
N PRO A 52 40.60 15.99 -15.95
CA PRO A 52 39.96 15.71 -17.24
C PRO A 52 40.54 14.44 -17.88
N ILE A 53 39.68 13.59 -18.46
CA ILE A 53 40.09 12.46 -19.31
C ILE A 53 39.51 12.67 -20.71
N LEU A 54 40.38 12.39 -21.67
CA LEU A 54 40.43 12.80 -23.07
C LEU A 54 39.28 12.27 -23.94
N GLN A 55 38.93 13.09 -24.94
CA GLN A 55 38.01 12.80 -26.04
C GLN A 55 38.64 11.81 -27.02
N GLU A 56 37.91 10.75 -27.37
CA GLU A 56 38.10 10.02 -28.62
C GLU A 56 36.97 10.37 -29.58
N GLU A 57 37.33 10.79 -30.78
CA GLU A 57 36.43 11.20 -31.86
C GLU A 57 35.68 9.99 -32.42
N GLY A 58 34.35 10.05 -32.35
CA GLY A 58 33.42 9.10 -32.98
C GLY A 58 32.37 9.86 -33.78
N VAL A 59 32.21 9.45 -35.03
CA VAL A 59 31.28 9.93 -36.08
C VAL A 59 29.88 10.30 -35.54
N PRO A 60 29.27 11.42 -35.94
CA PRO A 60 28.00 11.88 -35.39
C PRO A 60 26.84 10.98 -35.82
N VAL A 61 26.30 10.23 -34.87
CA VAL A 61 24.96 9.65 -34.98
C VAL A 61 23.99 10.74 -34.55
N GLU A 62 23.18 11.24 -35.50
CA GLU A 62 22.08 12.17 -35.22
C GLU A 62 21.01 11.47 -34.36
N ASP A 63 21.18 11.51 -33.04
CA ASP A 63 20.12 11.18 -32.09
C ASP A 63 19.23 12.42 -31.93
N ARG A 64 18.24 12.55 -32.82
CA ARG A 64 17.14 13.53 -32.64
C ARG A 64 16.20 13.04 -31.53
N ALA A 65 16.63 13.21 -30.29
CA ALA A 65 15.71 13.56 -29.21
C ALA A 65 15.63 15.09 -29.13
N GLU A 66 14.96 15.71 -30.10
CA GLU A 66 14.42 17.05 -29.85
C GLU A 66 13.49 16.92 -28.65
N SER A 67 13.92 17.47 -27.52
CA SER A 67 13.04 17.84 -26.42
C SER A 67 11.99 18.80 -26.96
N LYS A 68 10.91 18.26 -27.54
CA LYS A 68 9.70 19.04 -27.77
C LYS A 68 9.24 19.52 -26.40
N LEU A 69 9.52 20.79 -26.12
CA LEU A 69 9.07 21.47 -24.92
C LEU A 69 7.55 21.25 -24.82
N ARG A 70 7.12 20.45 -23.84
CA ARG A 70 5.69 20.17 -23.64
C ARG A 70 4.98 21.49 -23.32
N ARG A 71 3.75 21.63 -23.81
CA ARG A 71 2.96 22.85 -23.58
C ARG A 71 2.58 22.96 -22.11
N GLU A 72 2.47 24.18 -21.60
CA GLU A 72 1.95 24.38 -20.26
C GLU A 72 0.46 24.03 -20.18
N LEU A 73 0.04 23.57 -19.00
CA LEU A 73 -1.36 23.35 -18.68
C LEU A 73 -2.10 24.67 -18.48
N LEU A 74 -3.16 24.90 -19.26
CA LEU A 74 -4.04 26.07 -19.12
C LEU A 74 -4.99 25.97 -17.91
N VAL A 75 -5.34 24.74 -17.50
CA VAL A 75 -6.23 24.47 -16.37
C VAL A 75 -5.68 23.34 -15.52
N MET A 76 -6.02 23.35 -14.23
CA MET A 76 -5.75 22.20 -13.35
C MET A 76 -6.67 21.03 -13.76
N PRO A 77 -6.17 19.78 -13.76
CA PRO A 77 -7.02 18.61 -13.96
C PRO A 77 -8.11 18.53 -12.88
N PRO A 78 -9.33 18.07 -13.20
CA PRO A 78 -10.40 17.91 -12.20
C PRO A 78 -10.03 16.95 -11.05
N ILE A 79 -9.20 15.94 -11.35
CA ILE A 79 -8.68 15.00 -10.37
C ILE A 79 -7.20 14.76 -10.62
N TRP A 80 -6.35 15.08 -9.64
CA TRP A 80 -4.89 14.96 -9.77
C TRP A 80 -4.21 14.61 -8.45
N ALA A 81 -2.97 14.14 -8.52
CA ALA A 81 -2.18 13.73 -7.35
C ALA A 81 -0.67 13.95 -7.56
N GLN A 82 0.08 13.93 -6.47
CA GLN A 82 1.55 13.99 -6.45
C GLN A 82 2.19 12.66 -6.09
N SER A 83 1.43 11.73 -5.50
CA SER A 83 1.92 10.40 -5.22
C SER A 83 0.99 9.29 -5.69
N ARG A 84 1.59 8.13 -5.94
CA ARG A 84 0.82 6.93 -6.29
C ARG A 84 -0.11 6.52 -5.14
N GLN A 85 0.31 6.78 -3.89
CA GLN A 85 -0.46 6.43 -2.72
C GLN A 85 -1.75 7.24 -2.64
N GLU A 86 -1.71 8.54 -2.94
CA GLU A 86 -2.91 9.38 -3.01
C GLU A 86 -3.94 8.80 -3.97
N VAL A 87 -3.50 8.36 -5.16
CA VAL A 87 -4.37 7.67 -6.13
C VAL A 87 -4.94 6.37 -5.55
N CYS A 88 -4.07 5.51 -5.01
CA CYS A 88 -4.46 4.17 -4.56
C CYS A 88 -5.30 4.15 -3.29
N GLU A 89 -5.17 5.15 -2.42
CA GLU A 89 -5.97 5.30 -1.20
C GLU A 89 -7.33 5.90 -1.50
N SER A 90 -7.43 6.80 -2.49
CA SER A 90 -8.66 7.51 -2.85
C SER A 90 -9.62 6.67 -3.70
N PHE A 91 -9.12 5.93 -4.70
CA PHE A 91 -10.00 5.25 -5.66
C PHE A 91 -10.31 3.79 -5.32
N THR A 92 -11.52 3.34 -5.64
CA THR A 92 -11.90 1.92 -5.64
C THR A 92 -11.53 1.20 -6.94
N TRP A 93 -11.43 1.96 -8.04
CA TRP A 93 -11.16 1.49 -9.39
C TRP A 93 -9.67 1.59 -9.79
N PHE A 94 -8.80 2.10 -8.92
CA PHE A 94 -7.34 2.01 -9.11
C PHE A 94 -6.62 1.86 -7.77
N ARG A 95 -6.07 0.66 -7.48
CA ARG A 95 -5.27 0.39 -6.27
C ARG A 95 -3.97 -0.36 -6.57
N SER A 96 -3.39 -0.11 -7.74
CA SER A 96 -2.13 -0.74 -8.17
C SER A 96 -0.94 0.18 -7.89
N TYR A 97 -0.18 -0.13 -6.83
CA TYR A 97 0.98 0.69 -6.44
C TYR A 97 2.18 0.53 -7.40
N GLN A 98 2.26 -0.58 -8.13
CA GLN A 98 3.43 -0.92 -8.96
C GLN A 98 3.09 -1.21 -10.42
N GLY A 99 1.88 -1.68 -10.73
CA GLY A 99 1.46 -2.00 -12.10
C GLY A 99 0.65 -0.89 -12.75
N GLY A 100 0.68 -0.84 -14.09
CA GLY A 100 -0.12 0.11 -14.87
C GLY A 100 -1.60 -0.27 -15.02
N VAL A 101 -1.96 -1.55 -14.85
CA VAL A 101 -3.35 -2.02 -14.99
C VAL A 101 -3.85 -2.53 -13.65
N TYR A 102 -4.90 -1.91 -13.11
CA TYR A 102 -5.60 -2.42 -11.94
C TYR A 102 -6.83 -3.21 -12.37
N PHE A 103 -6.94 -4.45 -11.90
CA PHE A 103 -8.03 -5.35 -12.24
C PHE A 103 -8.49 -6.14 -11.01
N SER A 104 -9.77 -6.51 -11.01
CA SER A 104 -10.38 -7.38 -10.00
C SER A 104 -11.49 -8.18 -10.65
N ASN A 105 -11.70 -9.44 -10.21
CA ASN A 105 -12.67 -10.36 -10.81
C ASN A 105 -12.54 -10.51 -12.34
N ASN A 106 -11.29 -10.50 -12.83
CA ASN A 106 -10.97 -10.53 -14.27
C ASN A 106 -11.46 -9.33 -15.10
N LEU A 107 -11.77 -8.21 -14.44
CA LEU A 107 -12.15 -6.96 -15.10
C LEU A 107 -11.12 -5.89 -14.78
N ALA A 108 -10.57 -5.23 -15.80
CA ALA A 108 -9.73 -4.05 -15.65
C ALA A 108 -10.62 -2.87 -15.27
N LYS A 109 -10.28 -2.20 -14.16
CA LYS A 109 -11.05 -1.07 -13.60
C LYS A 109 -10.37 0.27 -13.83
N GLY A 110 -9.05 0.28 -13.94
CA GLY A 110 -8.30 1.48 -14.23
C GLY A 110 -6.96 1.16 -14.90
N TYR A 111 -6.53 2.10 -15.75
CA TYR A 111 -5.35 1.97 -16.59
C TYR A 111 -4.49 3.22 -16.48
N LEU A 112 -3.19 3.04 -16.27
CA LEU A 112 -2.22 4.13 -16.19
C LEU A 112 -1.31 4.14 -17.42
N LEU A 113 -1.30 5.26 -18.12
CA LEU A 113 -0.32 5.63 -19.12
C LEU A 113 0.92 6.22 -18.41
N SER A 114 2.08 5.61 -18.62
CA SER A 114 3.33 5.93 -17.89
C SER A 114 4.57 5.85 -18.80
N GLY A 115 5.75 6.05 -18.25
CA GLY A 115 7.03 6.25 -18.98
C GLY A 115 7.61 5.06 -19.73
N TYR A 116 6.85 4.00 -20.00
CA TYR A 116 7.31 2.83 -20.76
C TYR A 116 6.37 2.57 -21.95
N PRO A 117 6.30 3.47 -22.94
CA PRO A 117 5.52 3.22 -24.14
C PRO A 117 6.12 2.04 -24.92
N ALA A 118 5.26 1.22 -25.51
CA ALA A 118 5.67 0.21 -26.48
C ALA A 118 5.67 0.80 -27.90
N LYS A 119 6.40 0.18 -28.84
CA LYS A 119 6.41 0.57 -30.27
C LYS A 119 4.98 0.70 -30.78
N ARG A 120 4.64 1.79 -31.49
CA ARG A 120 3.27 2.12 -31.97
C ARG A 120 2.22 2.39 -30.88
N ASP A 121 2.61 2.62 -29.62
CA ASP A 121 1.73 3.36 -28.70
C ASP A 121 1.50 4.77 -29.28
N GLY A 122 0.30 5.31 -29.11
CA GLY A 122 -0.10 6.54 -29.82
C GLY A 122 -1.17 7.35 -29.09
N PHE A 123 -1.16 8.66 -29.33
CA PHE A 123 -2.11 9.63 -28.79
C PHE A 123 -2.77 10.40 -29.93
N PHE A 124 -3.90 9.90 -30.40
CA PHE A 124 -4.60 10.36 -31.60
C PHE A 124 -5.82 11.21 -31.21
N HIS A 125 -6.30 12.03 -32.15
CA HIS A 125 -7.46 12.91 -31.95
C HIS A 125 -7.37 13.72 -30.65
N ASN A 126 -6.19 14.28 -30.38
CA ASN A 126 -5.88 14.99 -29.14
C ASN A 126 -6.23 14.20 -27.87
N GLY A 127 -6.08 12.88 -27.90
CA GLY A 127 -6.33 11.99 -26.77
C GLY A 127 -7.72 11.36 -26.76
N LYS A 128 -8.60 11.66 -27.72
CA LYS A 128 -9.88 10.94 -27.84
C LYS A 128 -9.71 9.50 -28.33
N LEU A 129 -8.57 9.15 -28.91
CA LEU A 129 -8.17 7.78 -29.21
C LEU A 129 -6.72 7.55 -28.77
N ILE A 130 -6.50 6.57 -27.90
CA ILE A 130 -5.18 6.24 -27.36
C ILE A 130 -4.88 4.78 -27.66
N VAL A 131 -3.74 4.48 -28.25
CA VAL A 131 -3.25 3.10 -28.41
C VAL A 131 -2.19 2.84 -27.35
N SER A 132 -2.37 1.79 -26.56
CA SER A 132 -1.39 1.36 -25.57
C SER A 132 -1.36 -0.17 -25.43
N HIS A 133 -0.41 -0.69 -24.66
CA HIS A 133 -0.12 -2.12 -24.56
C HIS A 133 -0.66 -2.76 -23.27
N GLY A 134 -0.78 -4.08 -23.20
CA GLY A 134 -1.45 -4.80 -22.10
C GLY A 134 -0.78 -4.77 -20.71
N GLY A 135 0.31 -4.02 -20.56
CA GLY A 135 1.13 -3.92 -19.35
C GLY A 135 1.89 -5.20 -18.97
N GLY A 136 3.05 -5.04 -18.30
CA GLY A 136 3.89 -6.15 -17.86
C GLY A 136 4.71 -6.80 -18.99
N LYS A 137 5.73 -7.57 -18.62
CA LYS A 137 6.69 -8.20 -19.55
C LYS A 137 7.43 -7.26 -20.51
N ALA A 138 7.37 -5.95 -20.25
CA ALA A 138 8.28 -4.98 -20.83
C ALA A 138 9.69 -5.17 -20.24
N GLU A 139 10.69 -4.72 -21.00
CA GLU A 139 12.03 -4.58 -20.47
C GLU A 139 12.02 -3.63 -19.26
N SER A 140 12.70 -4.03 -18.18
CA SER A 140 12.71 -3.24 -16.97
C SER A 140 14.01 -3.40 -16.20
N LEU A 141 14.48 -2.32 -15.58
CA LEU A 141 15.61 -2.37 -14.66
C LEU A 141 15.11 -2.84 -13.29
N GLN A 142 15.39 -4.10 -12.95
CA GLN A 142 15.16 -4.62 -11.61
C GLN A 142 16.38 -4.38 -10.75
N GLN A 143 16.24 -3.50 -9.75
CA GLN A 143 17.22 -3.42 -8.68
C GLN A 143 17.10 -4.63 -7.75
N SER A 144 18.11 -5.51 -7.79
CA SER A 144 18.30 -6.57 -6.82
C SER A 144 19.66 -6.38 -6.13
N LYS A 145 19.67 -6.30 -4.79
CA LYS A 145 20.90 -6.12 -3.99
C LYS A 145 21.76 -4.90 -4.40
N GLY A 146 21.13 -3.75 -4.70
CA GLY A 146 21.85 -2.52 -5.07
C GLY A 146 22.43 -2.51 -6.49
N GLN A 147 22.34 -3.62 -7.24
CA GLN A 147 22.72 -3.68 -8.65
C GLN A 147 21.47 -3.59 -9.53
N ALA A 148 21.50 -2.73 -10.54
CA ALA A 148 20.48 -2.66 -11.57
C ALA A 148 20.69 -3.84 -12.53
N LYS A 149 19.79 -4.82 -12.50
CA LYS A 149 19.77 -5.92 -13.47
C LYS A 149 18.68 -5.64 -14.50
N LEU A 150 19.06 -5.57 -15.77
CA LEU A 150 18.11 -5.51 -16.86
C LEU A 150 17.33 -6.83 -16.90
N LYS A 151 16.01 -6.75 -16.76
CA LYS A 151 15.11 -7.84 -17.06
C LYS A 151 14.64 -7.65 -18.50
N PRO A 152 14.97 -8.57 -19.43
CA PRO A 152 14.58 -8.44 -20.81
C PRO A 152 13.06 -8.51 -20.95
N ALA A 153 12.58 -7.95 -22.05
CA ALA A 153 11.21 -8.11 -22.50
C ALA A 153 10.89 -9.60 -22.76
N ASP A 154 9.63 -10.00 -22.59
CA ASP A 154 9.18 -11.39 -22.79
C ASP A 154 7.79 -11.41 -23.44
N ASP A 155 7.40 -12.50 -24.10
CA ASP A 155 6.13 -12.60 -24.83
C ASP A 155 4.92 -12.45 -23.92
N GLN A 156 4.05 -11.49 -24.24
CA GLN A 156 2.74 -11.40 -23.62
C GLN A 156 1.81 -12.50 -24.15
N LYS A 157 1.00 -13.04 -23.26
CA LYS A 157 0.01 -14.08 -23.54
C LYS A 157 -1.38 -13.58 -23.20
N ALA A 158 -2.40 -14.08 -23.90
CA ALA A 158 -3.79 -13.71 -23.64
C ALA A 158 -4.26 -14.07 -22.23
N ASP A 159 -3.61 -15.02 -21.55
CA ASP A 159 -3.92 -15.43 -20.18
C ASP A 159 -3.13 -14.66 -19.10
N ASP A 160 -2.17 -13.82 -19.48
CA ASP A 160 -1.50 -12.88 -18.57
C ASP A 160 -2.55 -12.01 -17.88
N LYS A 161 -2.40 -11.79 -16.58
CA LYS A 161 -3.49 -11.26 -15.75
C LYS A 161 -4.05 -9.92 -16.24
N SER A 162 -3.18 -8.98 -16.63
CA SER A 162 -3.57 -7.67 -17.14
C SER A 162 -4.18 -7.75 -18.54
N VAL A 163 -3.52 -8.47 -19.45
CA VAL A 163 -3.99 -8.71 -20.83
C VAL A 163 -5.37 -9.35 -20.83
N ARG A 164 -5.55 -10.43 -20.05
CA ARG A 164 -6.81 -11.16 -19.92
C ARG A 164 -7.95 -10.27 -19.40
N ALA A 165 -7.64 -9.40 -18.43
CA ALA A 165 -8.62 -8.47 -17.89
C ALA A 165 -9.03 -7.41 -18.92
N LEU A 166 -8.07 -6.82 -19.65
CA LEU A 166 -8.34 -5.86 -20.73
C LEU A 166 -9.11 -6.50 -21.89
N LEU A 167 -8.76 -7.73 -22.29
CA LEU A 167 -9.53 -8.50 -23.26
C LEU A 167 -10.96 -8.75 -22.77
N THR A 168 -11.18 -8.93 -21.47
CA THR A 168 -12.53 -9.08 -20.91
C THR A 168 -13.33 -7.78 -21.03
N ASN A 169 -12.75 -6.63 -20.65
CA ASN A 169 -13.37 -5.31 -20.87
C ASN A 169 -13.71 -5.08 -22.35
N TYR A 170 -12.77 -5.42 -23.24
CA TYR A 170 -12.98 -5.38 -24.68
C TYR A 170 -14.20 -6.24 -25.05
N LYS A 171 -14.16 -7.55 -24.85
CA LYS A 171 -15.26 -8.45 -25.26
C LYS A 171 -16.63 -8.02 -24.72
N GLN A 172 -16.67 -7.56 -23.47
CA GLN A 172 -17.91 -7.19 -22.79
C GLN A 172 -18.33 -5.73 -22.99
N GLN A 173 -17.55 -4.94 -23.74
CA GLN A 173 -17.80 -3.50 -23.93
C GLN A 173 -17.89 -2.72 -22.61
N ILE A 174 -17.05 -3.07 -21.63
CA ILE A 174 -17.06 -2.43 -20.32
C ILE A 174 -16.05 -1.27 -20.31
N PRO A 175 -16.47 -0.03 -20.02
CA PRO A 175 -15.58 1.12 -19.91
C PRO A 175 -14.51 0.97 -18.82
N ILE A 176 -13.45 1.77 -18.94
CA ILE A 176 -12.31 1.81 -18.03
C ILE A 176 -11.84 3.24 -17.83
N VAL A 177 -11.41 3.58 -16.62
CA VAL A 177 -10.85 4.92 -16.33
C VAL A 177 -9.35 4.95 -16.64
N LEU A 178 -8.92 5.92 -17.43
CA LEU A 178 -7.51 6.15 -17.73
C LEU A 178 -6.94 7.26 -16.85
N LEU A 179 -5.73 7.03 -16.36
CA LEU A 179 -4.88 8.04 -15.74
C LEU A 179 -3.59 8.17 -16.55
N VAL A 180 -2.97 9.34 -16.44
CA VAL A 180 -1.65 9.62 -17.00
C VAL A 180 -0.71 10.05 -15.88
N ASP A 181 0.57 9.72 -16.01
CA ASP A 181 1.61 10.35 -15.21
C ASP A 181 2.52 11.27 -16.04
N ASP A 182 3.25 12.14 -15.35
CA ASP A 182 4.19 13.11 -15.91
C ASP A 182 5.38 12.47 -16.68
N LYS A 183 5.57 11.14 -16.64
CA LYS A 183 6.53 10.42 -17.50
C LYS A 183 5.93 9.94 -18.81
N TYR A 184 4.61 9.96 -19.01
CA TYR A 184 4.03 9.49 -20.26
C TYR A 184 4.43 10.38 -21.44
N ALA A 185 5.29 9.84 -22.31
CA ALA A 185 5.95 10.59 -23.40
C ALA A 185 4.95 11.28 -24.35
N LEU A 186 3.82 10.63 -24.60
CA LEU A 186 2.85 11.03 -25.63
C LEU A 186 1.79 12.02 -25.13
N PHE A 187 1.79 12.38 -23.83
CA PHE A 187 0.92 13.44 -23.35
C PHE A 187 1.51 14.80 -23.73
N PRO A 188 0.76 15.69 -24.43
CA PRO A 188 1.34 16.88 -25.04
C PRO A 188 1.54 18.06 -24.08
N PHE A 189 1.18 17.91 -22.80
CA PHE A 189 1.28 18.97 -21.79
C PHE A 189 2.21 18.59 -20.64
N ASP A 190 2.88 19.58 -20.06
CA ASP A 190 3.76 19.40 -18.91
C ASP A 190 2.95 19.38 -17.60
N LEU A 191 2.76 18.18 -17.05
CA LEU A 191 2.20 18.00 -15.71
C LEU A 191 3.18 18.44 -14.61
N GLY A 192 4.49 18.22 -14.83
CA GLY A 192 5.54 18.47 -13.85
C GLY A 192 5.67 19.95 -13.48
N GLY A 193 5.51 20.85 -14.46
CA GLY A 193 5.54 22.30 -14.26
C GLY A 193 4.49 22.84 -13.27
N LYS A 194 3.40 22.11 -13.01
CA LYS A 194 2.41 22.45 -11.95
C LYS A 194 2.50 21.54 -10.73
N ASN A 195 3.61 20.81 -10.58
CA ASN A 195 3.83 19.82 -9.52
C ASN A 195 2.70 18.75 -9.50
N ILE A 196 2.29 18.28 -10.68
CA ILE A 196 1.31 17.20 -10.86
C ILE A 196 2.07 15.96 -11.30
N THR A 197 1.94 14.87 -10.57
CA THR A 197 2.54 13.58 -10.96
C THR A 197 1.52 12.69 -11.66
N TYR A 198 0.27 12.69 -11.22
CA TYR A 198 -0.81 11.90 -11.80
C TYR A 198 -2.01 12.79 -12.09
N ALA A 199 -2.65 12.58 -13.23
CA ALA A 199 -3.93 13.19 -13.58
C ALA A 199 -4.88 12.12 -14.12
N VAL A 200 -6.16 12.20 -13.73
CA VAL A 200 -7.20 11.36 -14.34
C VAL A 200 -7.58 11.96 -15.69
N LEU A 201 -7.51 11.16 -16.76
CA LEU A 201 -7.94 11.60 -18.08
C LEU A 201 -9.46 11.54 -18.18
N GLY A 202 -10.05 10.40 -17.84
CA GLY A 202 -11.49 10.15 -17.95
C GLY A 202 -11.82 8.70 -18.27
N VAL A 203 -13.05 8.45 -18.72
CA VAL A 203 -13.60 7.15 -19.07
C VAL A 203 -13.38 6.85 -20.55
N TYR A 204 -12.87 5.66 -20.85
CA TYR A 204 -12.64 5.19 -22.20
C TYR A 204 -13.26 3.81 -22.39
N LEU A 205 -13.62 3.50 -23.63
CA LEU A 205 -13.99 2.16 -24.05
C LEU A 205 -12.85 1.58 -24.88
N ILE A 206 -12.53 0.31 -24.66
CA ILE A 206 -11.58 -0.37 -25.55
C ILE A 206 -12.31 -0.62 -26.88
N THR A 207 -11.85 -0.13 -28.03
CA THR A 207 -12.52 -0.31 -29.33
C THR A 207 -11.93 -1.44 -30.16
N HIS A 208 -10.63 -1.72 -29.99
CA HIS A 208 -9.91 -2.82 -30.62
C HIS A 208 -8.89 -3.42 -29.66
N ALA A 209 -8.61 -4.72 -29.84
CA ALA A 209 -7.53 -5.42 -29.16
C ALA A 209 -6.86 -6.38 -30.14
N TRP A 210 -5.54 -6.42 -30.17
CA TRP A 210 -4.78 -7.29 -31.07
C TRP A 210 -3.44 -7.68 -30.47
N ALA A 211 -2.81 -8.72 -31.01
CA ALA A 211 -1.40 -9.01 -30.74
C ALA A 211 -0.53 -8.55 -31.91
N GLU A 212 0.69 -8.11 -31.61
CA GLU A 212 1.69 -7.72 -32.61
C GLU A 212 3.10 -8.12 -32.18
N TYR A 213 4.03 -8.17 -33.14
CA TYR A 213 5.45 -8.24 -32.81
C TYR A 213 6.01 -6.85 -32.56
N GLU A 214 6.67 -6.71 -31.42
CA GLU A 214 7.54 -5.59 -31.10
C GLU A 214 9.00 -6.05 -31.21
N THR A 215 9.76 -5.39 -32.08
CA THR A 215 11.18 -5.61 -32.25
C THR A 215 11.94 -4.73 -31.26
N THR A 216 12.76 -5.33 -30.39
CA THR A 216 13.60 -4.61 -29.42
C THR A 216 14.85 -4.05 -30.09
N LYS A 217 15.62 -3.23 -29.34
CA LYS A 217 16.91 -2.69 -29.80
C LYS A 217 17.88 -3.79 -30.25
N ASP A 218 17.85 -4.94 -29.57
CA ASP A 218 18.67 -6.12 -29.88
C ASP A 218 18.09 -6.99 -31.01
N ARG A 219 17.10 -6.46 -31.76
CA ARG A 219 16.39 -7.13 -32.87
C ARG A 219 15.65 -8.40 -32.46
N GLN A 220 15.40 -8.61 -31.17
CA GLN A 220 14.53 -9.69 -30.70
C GLN A 220 13.08 -9.29 -30.87
N LYS A 221 12.25 -10.23 -31.33
CA LYS A 221 10.81 -10.01 -31.50
C LYS A 221 10.08 -10.60 -30.30
N HIS A 222 9.21 -9.80 -29.69
CA HIS A 222 8.31 -10.26 -28.65
C HIS A 222 6.86 -9.95 -29.00
N VAL A 223 5.97 -10.84 -28.61
CA VAL A 223 4.53 -10.63 -28.72
C VAL A 223 4.09 -9.58 -27.69
N ARG A 224 3.37 -8.57 -28.18
CA ARG A 224 2.73 -7.53 -27.38
C ARG A 224 1.25 -7.49 -27.69
N PHE A 225 0.44 -7.45 -26.65
CA PHE A 225 -0.98 -7.16 -26.79
C PHE A 225 -1.19 -5.65 -26.76
N LYS A 226 -1.94 -5.16 -27.72
CA LYS A 226 -2.31 -3.76 -27.90
C LYS A 226 -3.81 -3.57 -27.76
N PHE A 227 -4.18 -2.39 -27.31
CA PHE A 227 -5.54 -1.99 -27.04
C PHE A 227 -5.72 -0.54 -27.51
N SER A 228 -6.80 -0.28 -28.25
CA SER A 228 -7.22 1.10 -28.55
C SER A 228 -8.30 1.52 -27.56
N PHE A 229 -8.06 2.62 -26.87
CA PHE A 229 -8.97 3.23 -25.91
C PHE A 229 -9.59 4.47 -26.55
N GLN A 230 -10.91 4.50 -26.67
CA GLN A 230 -11.64 5.63 -27.21
C GLN A 230 -12.43 6.35 -26.12
N TRP A 231 -12.34 7.68 -26.11
CA TRP A 231 -13.08 8.57 -25.22
C TRP A 231 -14.58 8.35 -25.32
N CYS A 232 -15.26 8.32 -24.17
CA CYS A 232 -16.72 8.25 -24.11
C CYS A 232 -17.31 9.68 -24.05
N ASP A 233 -18.05 10.09 -25.08
CA ASP A 233 -18.46 11.49 -25.26
C ASP A 233 -19.43 12.03 -24.19
N GLU A 234 -20.19 11.16 -23.50
CA GLU A 234 -21.14 11.58 -22.47
C GLU A 234 -20.51 12.27 -21.26
N GLN A 235 -19.21 12.10 -21.04
CA GLN A 235 -18.49 12.77 -19.95
C GLN A 235 -18.04 14.21 -20.31
N GLY A 236 -18.38 14.67 -21.53
CA GLY A 236 -18.02 15.99 -22.04
C GLY A 236 -16.67 16.04 -22.75
N GLU A 237 -16.15 17.24 -22.96
CA GLU A 237 -14.86 17.44 -23.62
C GLU A 237 -13.69 17.18 -22.65
N PRO A 238 -12.58 16.59 -23.14
CA PRO A 238 -11.37 16.42 -22.34
C PRO A 238 -10.90 17.74 -21.72
N TRP A 239 -10.55 17.73 -20.43
CA TRP A 239 -10.18 18.95 -19.70
C TRP A 239 -8.92 19.63 -20.26
N TRP A 240 -8.04 18.89 -20.93
CA TRP A 240 -6.85 19.42 -21.61
C TRP A 240 -7.15 20.03 -22.99
N HIS A 241 -8.40 19.99 -23.45
CA HIS A 241 -8.87 20.73 -24.65
C HIS A 241 -9.31 22.15 -24.32
N ALA A 242 -9.19 22.59 -23.06
CA ALA A 242 -9.44 23.98 -22.68
C ALA A 242 -8.61 24.93 -23.56
N THR A 243 -9.25 25.98 -24.06
CA THR A 243 -8.59 27.05 -24.84
C THR A 243 -8.70 28.36 -24.08
N GLU A 244 -7.75 29.28 -24.31
CA GLU A 244 -7.72 30.60 -23.66
C GLU A 244 -9.05 31.37 -23.83
N ASN A 245 -9.69 31.26 -25.00
CA ASN A 245 -10.98 31.92 -25.29
C ASN A 245 -12.15 31.42 -24.41
N LYS A 246 -12.15 30.15 -23.97
CA LYS A 246 -13.18 29.62 -23.05
C LYS A 246 -12.99 30.06 -21.59
N LEU A 247 -11.77 30.40 -21.19
CA LEU A 247 -11.45 30.87 -19.83
C LEU A 247 -11.81 32.35 -19.62
N MET A 248 -11.70 33.16 -20.66
CA MET A 248 -12.03 34.60 -20.64
C MET A 248 -13.55 34.85 -20.54
N GLY A 249 -14.40 33.98 -21.10
CA GLY A 249 -15.86 34.11 -21.04
C GLY A 249 -16.51 33.80 -19.67
N ARG A 250 -15.73 33.32 -18.68
CA ARG A 250 -16.22 33.06 -17.30
C ARG A 250 -15.79 34.11 -16.28
N ARG A 251 -14.99 35.10 -16.66
CA ARG A 251 -14.66 36.26 -15.82
C ARG A 251 -15.55 37.43 -16.21
N ILE A 252 -16.73 37.53 -15.57
CA ILE A 252 -17.43 38.76 -15.12
C ILE A 252 -18.74 38.28 -14.48
N VAL A 253 -18.73 38.10 -13.15
CA VAL A 253 -19.72 38.68 -12.22
C VAL A 253 -18.93 38.91 -10.92
N HIS A 254 -18.55 40.17 -10.68
CA HIS A 254 -17.97 40.59 -9.41
C HIS A 254 -19.12 40.63 -8.38
N ILE A 255 -19.11 39.75 -7.39
CA ILE A 255 -19.89 39.93 -6.16
C ILE A 255 -18.93 40.55 -5.14
N PRO A 256 -19.17 41.77 -4.62
CA PRO A 256 -18.29 42.38 -3.64
C PRO A 256 -18.32 41.60 -2.32
N ARG A 257 -17.16 41.36 -1.71
CA ARG A 257 -17.04 40.83 -0.35
C ARG A 257 -17.33 41.93 0.68
N PRO A 258 -18.06 41.66 1.78
CA PRO A 258 -18.17 42.60 2.89
C PRO A 258 -16.84 42.71 3.64
N ILE A 259 -16.53 43.93 4.08
CA ILE A 259 -15.38 44.30 4.92
C ILE A 259 -15.66 43.81 6.36
N PRO A 260 -14.71 43.18 7.07
CA PRO A 260 -14.88 42.86 8.49
C PRO A 260 -14.53 44.07 9.36
N GLU A 261 -15.49 44.58 10.12
CA GLU A 261 -15.22 45.52 11.21
C GLU A 261 -14.60 44.78 12.40
N ILE A 262 -13.52 45.38 12.90
CA ILE A 262 -12.76 44.99 14.08
C ILE A 262 -13.50 45.53 15.31
N ALA A 263 -13.80 44.68 16.29
CA ALA A 263 -14.04 45.15 17.65
C ALA A 263 -13.53 44.13 18.68
N SER A 264 -12.69 44.66 19.56
CA SER A 264 -11.97 44.02 20.65
C SER A 264 -12.87 43.49 21.76
N CYS A 265 -12.45 42.38 22.36
CA CYS A 265 -12.99 41.81 23.58
C CYS A 265 -12.58 42.61 24.82
N THR A 266 -13.54 43.00 25.65
CA THR A 266 -13.33 43.28 27.07
C THR A 266 -14.56 42.90 27.89
N GLN A 267 -14.30 42.14 28.97
CA GLN A 267 -15.06 42.00 30.22
C GLN A 267 -16.20 40.96 30.30
N THR A 268 -15.91 39.89 31.05
CA THR A 268 -16.81 39.13 31.94
C THR A 268 -17.12 39.96 33.20
N PRO A 269 -17.94 39.50 34.17
CA PRO A 269 -19.04 38.51 34.18
C PRO A 269 -20.33 39.09 34.81
N GLU A 270 -21.50 38.45 34.64
CA GLU A 270 -22.53 38.47 35.70
C GLU A 270 -23.58 37.36 35.53
N THR A 271 -23.85 36.73 36.67
CA THR A 271 -24.88 35.75 37.01
C THR A 271 -26.30 36.32 36.86
N ILE A 272 -27.30 35.47 36.58
CA ILE A 272 -28.50 35.23 37.41
C ILE A 272 -29.45 34.24 36.69
N ASP A 273 -30.01 33.39 37.53
CA ASP A 273 -30.86 32.21 37.34
C ASP A 273 -32.35 32.62 37.13
N PRO A 274 -33.38 31.76 37.33
CA PRO A 274 -34.23 31.14 36.31
C PRO A 274 -35.71 31.61 36.41
N SER A 275 -36.64 30.80 35.88
CA SER A 275 -38.10 30.97 35.78
C SER A 275 -38.54 31.70 34.51
N GLY A 276 -39.54 31.28 33.76
CA GLY A 276 -40.61 30.30 33.93
C GLY A 276 -41.71 30.73 32.94
N TYR A 277 -42.53 29.82 32.45
CA TYR A 277 -43.96 29.98 32.20
C TYR A 277 -44.45 28.80 31.35
N GLU A 278 -45.32 28.01 31.99
CA GLU A 278 -46.20 27.00 31.43
C GLU A 278 -47.32 27.63 30.58
N SER A 279 -48.12 26.72 30.01
CA SER A 279 -49.50 26.87 29.50
C SER A 279 -49.66 27.49 28.10
N ASP A 280 -50.54 27.04 27.22
CA ASP A 280 -51.49 25.92 27.25
C ASP A 280 -51.99 25.63 25.82
N GLU A 281 -52.60 24.45 25.71
CA GLU A 281 -53.46 23.81 24.70
C GLU A 281 -54.28 24.73 23.77
N LEU A 282 -54.69 24.32 22.55
CA LEU A 282 -55.91 23.52 22.32
C LEU A 282 -56.09 23.14 20.83
N MET A 283 -56.36 21.83 20.61
CA MET A 283 -57.46 21.20 19.83
C MET A 283 -57.74 21.59 18.34
N ASN A 284 -58.24 20.73 17.44
CA ASN A 284 -59.09 19.54 17.61
C ASN A 284 -59.27 18.71 16.30
N THR A 285 -59.94 17.55 16.47
CA THR A 285 -60.80 16.76 15.55
C THR A 285 -60.14 15.78 14.55
N SER A 286 -60.15 14.47 14.81
CA SER A 286 -61.22 13.43 14.69
C SER A 286 -61.18 12.73 13.31
N SER A 287 -61.27 11.41 13.11
CA SER A 287 -62.13 10.41 13.74
C SER A 287 -61.76 8.97 13.31
N ASP A 288 -62.00 8.04 14.24
CA ASP A 288 -62.54 6.68 14.13
C ASP A 288 -61.79 5.49 13.44
N SER A 289 -61.12 4.71 14.31
CA SER A 289 -61.57 3.41 14.85
C SER A 289 -62.20 2.35 13.91
N ALA A 290 -61.65 1.12 13.91
CA ALA A 290 -62.13 0.03 14.78
C ALA A 290 -61.54 -1.38 14.45
N THR A 291 -60.95 -2.01 15.48
CA THR A 291 -61.13 -3.42 15.96
C THR A 291 -60.87 -4.63 15.03
N ALA A 292 -60.38 -5.81 15.47
CA ALA A 292 -59.81 -6.29 16.73
C ALA A 292 -59.35 -7.78 16.57
N GLN A 293 -58.55 -8.24 17.56
CA GLN A 293 -58.46 -9.60 18.15
C GLN A 293 -57.59 -10.72 17.53
N GLY A 294 -56.72 -11.29 18.39
CA GLY A 294 -56.21 -12.67 18.30
C GLY A 294 -54.79 -12.89 18.85
N THR A 295 -54.65 -13.38 20.09
CA THR A 295 -53.41 -13.60 20.88
C THR A 295 -52.81 -15.04 20.69
N PRO A 296 -51.74 -15.50 21.40
CA PRO A 296 -50.44 -16.02 20.89
C PRO A 296 -50.25 -17.55 21.18
N PRO A 297 -49.06 -18.16 21.47
CA PRO A 297 -47.65 -18.04 20.99
C PRO A 297 -47.09 -19.38 20.44
N SER A 298 -45.92 -19.41 19.77
CA SER A 298 -44.95 -20.53 19.83
C SER A 298 -43.71 -20.32 18.94
N SER A 299 -42.54 -20.67 19.48
CA SER A 299 -41.27 -20.91 18.77
C SER A 299 -41.11 -22.43 18.54
N PRO A 300 -40.02 -22.95 17.93
CA PRO A 300 -39.22 -22.50 16.79
C PRO A 300 -39.06 -23.63 15.74
N GLU A 301 -38.81 -23.34 14.46
CA GLU A 301 -38.30 -24.40 13.56
C GLU A 301 -37.34 -23.91 12.46
N LYS A 302 -36.28 -24.71 12.32
CA LYS A 302 -35.09 -24.51 11.49
C LYS A 302 -35.39 -24.83 10.02
N THR A 303 -34.86 -24.03 9.10
CA THR A 303 -34.56 -24.51 7.73
C THR A 303 -33.25 -23.91 7.18
N PRO A 304 -32.56 -24.64 6.27
CA PRO A 304 -31.11 -24.75 6.28
C PRO A 304 -30.39 -23.83 5.30
N SER A 305 -29.23 -23.34 5.76
CA SER A 305 -28.18 -22.75 4.93
C SER A 305 -27.59 -23.78 3.97
N ARG A 306 -27.64 -23.53 2.66
CA ARG A 306 -26.84 -24.25 1.67
C ARG A 306 -25.95 -23.28 0.90
N SER A 307 -24.78 -23.02 1.48
CA SER A 307 -23.64 -22.40 0.80
C SER A 307 -23.20 -23.28 -0.37
N SER A 308 -23.50 -22.83 -1.59
CA SER A 308 -22.99 -23.42 -2.82
C SER A 308 -21.50 -23.06 -2.96
N ARG A 309 -20.62 -24.02 -2.62
CA ARG A 309 -19.21 -24.00 -3.04
C ARG A 309 -19.15 -23.90 -4.57
N ARG A 310 -18.64 -22.78 -5.10
CA ARG A 310 -18.35 -22.63 -6.52
C ARG A 310 -17.19 -23.55 -6.91
N THR A 311 -17.42 -24.38 -7.92
CA THR A 311 -16.46 -25.25 -8.58
C THR A 311 -15.35 -24.43 -9.25
N PRO A 312 -14.11 -24.96 -9.36
CA PRO A 312 -13.02 -24.28 -10.07
C PRO A 312 -13.38 -24.14 -11.56
N VAL A 313 -13.35 -22.92 -12.08
CA VAL A 313 -13.56 -22.65 -13.51
C VAL A 313 -12.39 -23.24 -14.31
N LYS A 314 -12.69 -24.14 -15.25
CA LYS A 314 -11.70 -24.70 -16.19
C LYS A 314 -11.06 -23.58 -17.00
N LYS A 315 -9.74 -23.62 -17.18
CA LYS A 315 -8.99 -22.73 -18.07
C LYS A 315 -9.47 -22.90 -19.52
N SER A 316 -10.38 -22.03 -19.98
CA SER A 316 -10.70 -21.90 -21.40
C SER A 316 -9.59 -21.13 -22.10
N GLN A 317 -9.10 -21.65 -23.21
CA GLN A 317 -8.11 -21.00 -24.06
C GLN A 317 -8.71 -19.68 -24.60
N PHE A 318 -8.12 -18.54 -24.21
CA PHE A 318 -8.62 -17.22 -24.60
C PHE A 318 -8.31 -16.96 -26.08
N LEU A 319 -9.33 -17.03 -26.93
CA LEU A 319 -9.24 -16.63 -28.34
C LEU A 319 -9.62 -15.15 -28.46
N LEU A 320 -8.84 -14.37 -29.21
CA LEU A 320 -9.09 -12.93 -29.51
C LEU A 320 -10.41 -12.69 -30.28
N SER A 321 -11.11 -13.75 -30.67
CA SER A 321 -12.13 -13.79 -31.73
C SER A 321 -13.58 -13.51 -31.32
N GLU A 322 -13.85 -12.93 -30.16
CA GLU A 322 -15.22 -12.75 -29.67
C GLU A 322 -15.52 -11.25 -29.48
N ARG A 323 -15.72 -10.50 -30.57
CA ARG A 323 -16.37 -9.18 -30.49
C ARG A 323 -17.39 -8.91 -31.59
N ALA A 324 -18.26 -7.97 -31.23
CA ALA A 324 -19.31 -7.30 -31.99
C ALA A 324 -18.77 -6.54 -33.23
N PRO A 325 -19.59 -6.38 -34.28
CA PRO A 325 -19.17 -5.97 -35.62
C PRO A 325 -18.79 -4.48 -35.68
N GLY A 326 -17.62 -4.17 -36.24
CA GLY A 326 -17.17 -2.77 -36.32
C GLY A 326 -15.84 -2.51 -37.01
N LEU A 327 -15.62 -3.11 -38.18
CA LEU A 327 -14.75 -2.77 -39.34
C LEU A 327 -14.72 -4.06 -40.19
N ALA A 328 -14.24 -4.05 -41.44
CA ALA A 328 -14.23 -5.25 -42.28
C ALA A 328 -13.24 -6.31 -41.75
N ASP A 329 -13.66 -7.05 -40.73
CA ASP A 329 -12.93 -8.18 -40.16
C ASP A 329 -12.84 -9.27 -41.22
N SER A 330 -11.65 -9.45 -41.79
CA SER A 330 -11.39 -10.65 -42.58
C SER A 330 -11.02 -11.79 -41.63
N ARG A 331 -11.44 -13.01 -41.99
CA ARG A 331 -11.10 -14.22 -41.24
C ARG A 331 -9.80 -14.80 -41.77
N CYS A 332 -8.92 -15.20 -40.86
CA CYS A 332 -7.71 -15.92 -41.23
C CYS A 332 -8.07 -17.29 -41.80
N THR A 333 -7.59 -17.60 -43.00
CA THR A 333 -7.81 -18.89 -43.65
C THR A 333 -7.13 -20.06 -42.93
N HIS A 334 -6.11 -19.79 -42.11
CA HIS A 334 -5.39 -20.83 -41.35
C HIS A 334 -5.99 -21.12 -39.97
N CYS A 335 -6.32 -20.11 -39.17
CA CYS A 335 -6.90 -20.33 -37.83
C CYS A 335 -8.42 -20.12 -37.76
N GLY A 336 -9.06 -19.65 -38.83
CA GLY A 336 -10.50 -19.38 -38.89
C GLY A 336 -10.98 -18.17 -38.08
N LEU A 337 -10.10 -17.55 -37.29
CA LEU A 337 -10.44 -16.44 -36.40
C LEU A 337 -10.49 -15.10 -37.17
N PRO A 338 -11.43 -14.20 -36.81
CA PRO A 338 -11.41 -12.82 -37.28
C PRO A 338 -10.15 -12.09 -36.82
N SER A 339 -9.68 -11.15 -37.63
CA SER A 339 -8.59 -10.24 -37.31
C SER A 339 -8.93 -8.84 -37.83
N PRO A 340 -8.71 -7.77 -37.04
CA PRO A 340 -9.03 -6.42 -37.47
C PRO A 340 -8.01 -5.91 -38.51
N LEU A 341 -8.45 -5.04 -39.43
CA LEU A 341 -7.55 -4.27 -40.29
C LEU A 341 -6.97 -3.08 -39.51
N VAL A 342 -5.75 -3.25 -39.01
CA VAL A 342 -5.06 -2.25 -38.16
C VAL A 342 -4.07 -1.38 -38.94
N PHE A 343 -3.35 -1.97 -39.91
CA PHE A 343 -2.22 -1.31 -40.58
C PHE A 343 -2.50 -0.96 -42.04
N SER A 344 -1.92 0.14 -42.52
CA SER A 344 -2.10 0.64 -43.90
C SER A 344 -1.53 -0.30 -44.96
N VAL A 345 -0.51 -1.11 -44.61
CA VAL A 345 0.10 -2.09 -45.53
C VAL A 345 -0.84 -3.24 -45.90
N GLY A 346 -1.97 -3.40 -45.20
CA GLY A 346 -3.00 -4.38 -45.51
C GLY A 346 -3.40 -5.26 -44.33
N TRP A 347 -4.31 -6.18 -44.61
CA TRP A 347 -4.86 -7.10 -43.61
C TRP A 347 -3.87 -8.23 -43.29
N VAL A 348 -3.64 -8.52 -42.01
CA VAL A 348 -2.82 -9.65 -41.53
C VAL A 348 -3.50 -10.35 -40.36
N CYS A 349 -3.12 -11.60 -40.09
CA CYS A 349 -3.58 -12.33 -38.91
C CYS A 349 -2.87 -11.83 -37.65
N LEU A 350 -3.63 -11.28 -36.69
CA LEU A 350 -3.13 -10.72 -35.42
C LEU A 350 -3.38 -11.64 -34.21
N ASN A 351 -3.73 -12.91 -34.47
CA ASN A 351 -3.79 -13.95 -33.45
C ASN A 351 -2.40 -14.56 -33.25
N SER A 352 -1.76 -14.30 -32.11
CA SER A 352 -0.41 -14.79 -31.79
C SER A 352 -0.28 -16.31 -31.68
N ALA A 353 -1.40 -17.04 -31.56
CA ALA A 353 -1.41 -18.51 -31.60
C ALA A 353 -1.48 -19.10 -33.02
N CYS A 354 -1.63 -18.26 -34.05
CA CYS A 354 -1.73 -18.70 -35.44
C CYS A 354 -0.33 -18.84 -36.07
N SER A 355 -0.11 -19.88 -36.89
CA SER A 355 1.14 -20.02 -37.68
C SER A 355 1.34 -18.89 -38.69
N ARG A 356 0.25 -18.29 -39.18
CA ARG A 356 0.24 -17.12 -40.08
C ARG A 356 0.23 -15.78 -39.33
N PHE A 357 0.47 -15.77 -38.03
CA PHE A 357 0.59 -14.54 -37.25
C PHE A 357 1.66 -13.62 -37.87
N TRP A 358 1.33 -12.35 -38.09
CA TRP A 358 2.28 -11.32 -38.56
C TRP A 358 2.85 -11.52 -39.98
N HIS A 359 2.18 -12.30 -40.82
CA HIS A 359 2.54 -12.52 -42.22
C HIS A 359 1.55 -11.84 -43.18
N LEU A 360 2.05 -11.33 -44.32
CA LEU A 360 1.21 -10.77 -45.37
C LEU A 360 0.37 -11.87 -46.07
N PRO A 361 -0.85 -11.55 -46.55
CA PRO A 361 -1.70 -12.50 -47.25
C PRO A 361 -1.12 -12.84 -48.63
N GLY A 362 -0.73 -14.10 -48.84
CA GLY A 362 -0.15 -14.63 -50.08
C GLY A 362 0.47 -16.02 -49.91
N ASN A 363 0.98 -16.62 -50.99
CA ASN A 363 1.66 -17.93 -50.95
C ASN A 363 3.04 -17.88 -50.26
N GLY A 364 3.60 -16.69 -50.04
CA GLY A 364 4.88 -16.48 -49.36
C GLY A 364 4.79 -16.57 -47.83
N ASN A 365 5.95 -16.72 -47.19
CA ASN A 365 6.15 -16.53 -45.74
C ASN A 365 6.69 -15.11 -45.45
N ASP A 366 6.29 -14.12 -46.24
CA ASP A 366 6.78 -12.76 -46.08
C ASP A 366 6.18 -12.12 -44.82
N LEU A 367 7.07 -11.69 -43.93
CA LEU A 367 6.70 -10.95 -42.74
C LEU A 367 6.28 -9.53 -43.13
N ILE A 368 5.29 -8.99 -42.41
CA ILE A 368 4.94 -7.58 -42.50
C ILE A 368 6.17 -6.70 -42.10
N PRO A 369 6.39 -5.54 -42.75
CA PRO A 369 7.48 -4.63 -42.40
C PRO A 369 7.48 -4.22 -40.92
N ASP A 370 8.64 -3.82 -40.41
CA ASP A 370 8.77 -3.45 -38.99
C ASP A 370 8.25 -2.03 -38.69
N GLU A 371 8.39 -1.12 -39.67
CA GLU A 371 7.81 0.23 -39.68
C GLU A 371 6.42 0.18 -40.31
N LEU A 372 5.41 0.58 -39.54
CA LEU A 372 4.00 0.43 -39.89
C LEU A 372 3.19 1.66 -39.48
N ASP A 373 2.38 2.14 -40.41
CA ASP A 373 1.36 3.14 -40.15
C ASP A 373 0.01 2.48 -39.87
N PHE A 374 -0.79 3.12 -39.00
CA PHE A 374 -2.16 2.72 -38.76
C PHE A 374 -3.04 3.07 -39.97
N HIS A 375 -3.94 2.16 -40.32
CA HIS A 375 -4.92 2.35 -41.38
C HIS A 375 -5.90 3.48 -40.98
N GLU A 376 -6.25 4.39 -41.90
CA GLU A 376 -7.10 5.56 -41.60
C GLU A 376 -8.43 5.18 -40.94
N ARG A 377 -9.10 4.14 -41.44
CA ARG A 377 -10.35 3.63 -40.83
C ARG A 377 -10.18 3.10 -39.40
N PHE A 378 -9.00 2.57 -39.05
CA PHE A 378 -8.72 2.12 -37.68
C PHE A 378 -8.63 3.32 -36.73
N LEU A 379 -8.09 4.45 -37.21
CA LEU A 379 -8.01 5.68 -36.45
C LEU A 379 -9.34 6.44 -36.35
N GLN A 380 -10.36 6.06 -37.13
CA GLN A 380 -11.65 6.75 -37.13
C GLN A 380 -12.42 6.48 -35.83
N LEU A 381 -12.93 7.54 -35.19
CA LEU A 381 -13.70 7.43 -33.94
C LEU A 381 -15.06 6.78 -34.23
N GLN A 382 -15.42 5.77 -33.43
CA GLN A 382 -16.70 5.08 -33.52
C GLN A 382 -17.76 5.80 -32.69
N THR A 383 -19.04 5.70 -33.06
CA THR A 383 -20.12 6.11 -32.17
C THR A 383 -20.23 5.10 -31.02
N LEU A 384 -20.03 5.56 -29.78
CA LEU A 384 -20.09 4.71 -28.60
C LEU A 384 -21.48 4.73 -27.96
N ALA A 385 -21.83 3.65 -27.28
CA ALA A 385 -23.04 3.59 -26.46
C ALA A 385 -22.96 4.55 -25.26
N ALA A 386 -24.12 4.86 -24.68
CA ALA A 386 -24.24 5.65 -23.47
C ALA A 386 -23.47 5.02 -22.29
N LEU A 387 -22.92 5.87 -21.41
CA LEU A 387 -22.28 5.43 -20.18
C LEU A 387 -23.32 5.04 -19.13
N ASP A 388 -23.11 3.88 -18.52
CA ASP A 388 -23.84 3.48 -17.32
C ASP A 388 -23.63 4.50 -16.19
N GLU A 389 -24.61 4.64 -15.28
CA GLU A 389 -24.55 5.59 -14.16
C GLU A 389 -23.26 5.50 -13.34
N GLY A 390 -22.72 4.29 -13.13
CA GLY A 390 -21.49 4.06 -12.38
C GLY A 390 -20.22 4.66 -13.01
N PHE A 391 -20.24 5.02 -14.29
CA PHE A 391 -19.13 5.69 -14.98
C PHE A 391 -19.37 7.19 -15.20
N ARG A 392 -20.59 7.70 -14.93
CA ARG A 392 -20.91 9.12 -15.02
C ARG A 392 -20.23 9.94 -13.93
N ASN A 393 -19.98 9.33 -12.76
CA ASN A 393 -19.22 9.93 -11.68
C ASN A 393 -18.02 9.06 -11.29
N ILE A 394 -16.83 9.47 -11.75
CA ILE A 394 -15.56 8.79 -11.43
C ILE A 394 -14.85 9.39 -10.22
N GLU A 395 -15.37 10.48 -9.66
CA GLU A 395 -14.84 11.09 -8.45
C GLU A 395 -14.97 10.12 -7.27
N PRO A 396 -13.95 10.00 -6.42
CA PRO A 396 -14.11 9.20 -5.22
C PRO A 396 -15.07 9.92 -4.26
N PRO A 397 -15.92 9.19 -3.52
CA PRO A 397 -16.77 9.81 -2.51
C PRO A 397 -15.91 10.53 -1.47
N GLN A 398 -16.45 11.60 -0.89
CA GLN A 398 -15.79 12.24 0.25
C GLN A 398 -15.66 11.24 1.41
N PRO A 399 -14.53 11.25 2.15
CA PRO A 399 -14.42 10.43 3.33
C PRO A 399 -15.48 10.84 4.36
N GLU A 400 -16.03 9.86 5.06
CA GLU A 400 -16.93 10.10 6.19
C GLU A 400 -16.16 10.72 7.35
N THR A 401 -16.63 11.86 7.84
CA THR A 401 -15.99 12.60 8.95
C THR A 401 -16.65 12.36 10.29
N SER A 402 -17.95 12.03 10.30
CA SER A 402 -18.78 11.89 11.49
C SER A 402 -19.68 10.66 11.34
N PRO A 403 -19.14 9.44 11.51
CA PRO A 403 -19.89 8.22 11.26
C PRO A 403 -21.01 8.02 12.27
N LEU A 404 -22.11 7.40 11.85
CA LEU A 404 -23.28 7.16 12.71
C LEU A 404 -22.96 6.35 13.98
N ASP A 405 -22.05 5.37 13.86
CA ASP A 405 -21.56 4.56 14.97
C ASP A 405 -20.44 5.24 15.78
N GLN A 406 -20.01 6.43 15.33
CA GLN A 406 -18.95 7.25 15.92
C GLN A 406 -17.56 6.59 15.94
N ILE A 407 -17.35 5.49 15.20
CA ILE A 407 -16.08 4.75 15.14
C ILE A 407 -15.20 5.28 14.00
N THR A 408 -14.09 5.91 14.34
CA THR A 408 -13.15 6.52 13.37
C THR A 408 -11.84 5.74 13.17
N THR A 409 -11.77 4.53 13.71
CA THR A 409 -10.57 3.66 13.68
C THR A 409 -10.70 2.48 12.71
N LEU A 410 -11.73 2.50 11.84
CA LEU A 410 -11.94 1.50 10.79
C LEU A 410 -11.03 1.72 9.57
N GLN A 411 -10.95 0.73 8.68
CA GLN A 411 -10.17 0.85 7.44
C GLN A 411 -10.65 2.00 6.54
N SER A 412 -11.95 2.33 6.54
CA SER A 412 -12.51 3.45 5.77
C SER A 412 -11.85 4.80 6.11
N PHE A 413 -11.40 4.96 7.35
CA PHE A 413 -10.74 6.16 7.86
C PHE A 413 -9.26 6.27 7.45
N THR A 414 -8.73 5.28 6.73
CA THR A 414 -7.40 5.32 6.11
C THR A 414 -7.43 5.74 4.64
N ARG A 415 -8.63 6.00 4.08
CA ARG A 415 -8.80 6.38 2.68
C ARG A 415 -8.33 7.82 2.41
N GLY A 416 -8.03 8.09 1.14
CA GLY A 416 -7.70 9.44 0.67
C GLY A 416 -8.95 10.31 0.48
N MET A 417 -8.73 11.61 0.43
CA MET A 417 -9.70 12.66 0.14
C MET A 417 -9.48 13.21 -1.26
N HIS A 418 -10.55 13.44 -2.03
CA HIS A 418 -10.52 14.30 -3.22
C HIS A 418 -10.97 15.70 -2.82
N CYS A 419 -10.07 16.69 -2.93
CA CYS A 419 -10.38 18.05 -2.52
C CYS A 419 -11.34 18.73 -3.50
N ARG A 420 -12.51 19.15 -3.02
CA ARG A 420 -13.53 19.83 -3.84
C ARG A 420 -13.12 21.23 -4.30
N GLU A 421 -12.17 21.86 -3.62
CA GLU A 421 -11.69 23.22 -3.97
C GLU A 421 -10.69 23.22 -5.13
N CYS A 422 -9.86 22.17 -5.26
CA CYS A 422 -8.75 22.19 -6.22
C CYS A 422 -8.54 20.90 -7.02
N GLY A 423 -9.34 19.85 -6.77
CA GLY A 423 -9.24 18.56 -7.46
C GLY A 423 -8.11 17.64 -6.98
N ARG A 424 -7.31 18.04 -6.00
CA ARG A 424 -6.18 17.24 -5.51
C ARG A 424 -6.64 16.05 -4.67
N LEU A 425 -6.09 14.87 -4.95
CA LEU A 425 -6.16 13.70 -4.07
C LEU A 425 -5.12 13.81 -2.96
N SER A 426 -5.53 13.57 -1.71
CA SER A 426 -4.67 13.69 -0.54
C SER A 426 -4.87 12.50 0.39
N CYS A 427 -3.78 11.87 0.83
CA CYS A 427 -3.86 10.85 1.87
C CYS A 427 -4.28 11.49 3.20
N ARG A 428 -4.96 10.75 4.08
CA ARG A 428 -5.04 11.15 5.49
C ARG A 428 -3.66 10.95 6.09
N PHE A 429 -3.01 12.03 6.54
CA PHE A 429 -1.70 11.95 7.18
C PHE A 429 -1.72 12.39 8.64
N LYS A 430 -2.71 13.20 9.05
CA LYS A 430 -2.94 13.58 10.45
C LYS A 430 -4.06 12.75 11.07
N TRP A 431 -3.96 12.47 12.37
CA TRP A 431 -4.97 11.69 13.07
C TRP A 431 -6.31 12.43 13.15
N GLU A 432 -6.31 13.70 13.47
CA GLU A 432 -7.51 14.50 13.74
C GLU A 432 -8.25 14.94 12.47
N GLN A 433 -7.62 14.87 11.29
CA GLN A 433 -8.20 15.42 10.06
C GLN A 433 -7.59 14.91 8.74
N TRP A 434 -8.34 15.07 7.65
CA TRP A 434 -7.77 15.16 6.29
C TRP A 434 -7.42 16.62 5.99
N GLU A 435 -6.29 16.83 5.32
CA GLU A 435 -5.83 18.16 4.91
C GLU A 435 -5.28 18.09 3.49
N CYS A 436 -5.73 19.01 2.63
CA CYS A 436 -5.23 19.11 1.26
C CYS A 436 -3.89 19.82 1.24
N LYS A 437 -2.80 19.13 0.86
CA LYS A 437 -1.45 19.74 0.81
C LYS A 437 -1.28 20.87 -0.23
N HIS A 438 -2.28 21.13 -1.09
CA HIS A 438 -2.21 22.21 -2.08
C HIS A 438 -2.96 23.47 -1.66
N CYS A 439 -4.22 23.35 -1.24
CA CYS A 439 -5.06 24.51 -0.89
C CYS A 439 -5.40 24.58 0.60
N GLN A 440 -4.88 23.67 1.42
CA GLN A 440 -5.07 23.60 2.87
C GLN A 440 -6.53 23.42 3.33
N ASN A 441 -7.44 23.00 2.43
CA ASN A 441 -8.79 22.63 2.83
C ASN A 441 -8.74 21.44 3.80
N VAL A 442 -9.52 21.52 4.87
CA VAL A 442 -9.52 20.55 5.98
C VAL A 442 -10.88 19.89 6.12
N LEU A 443 -10.88 18.58 6.33
CA LEU A 443 -12.03 17.82 6.81
C LEU A 443 -11.69 17.22 8.17
N ARG A 444 -12.25 17.80 9.24
CA ARG A 444 -12.02 17.33 10.62
C ARG A 444 -12.75 16.02 10.87
N VAL A 445 -12.12 15.13 11.62
CA VAL A 445 -12.70 13.85 12.00
C VAL A 445 -13.33 13.96 13.38
N HIS A 446 -14.61 13.60 13.48
CA HIS A 446 -15.37 13.58 14.71
C HIS A 446 -15.75 12.14 15.03
N GLY A 447 -15.18 11.61 16.12
CA GLY A 447 -15.44 10.26 16.59
C GLY A 447 -15.32 10.17 18.09
N MET A 448 -15.76 9.04 18.62
CA MET A 448 -15.65 8.73 20.04
C MET A 448 -14.47 7.84 20.33
N VAL A 449 -13.99 7.96 21.57
CA VAL A 449 -13.02 7.04 22.16
C VAL A 449 -13.59 5.62 22.11
N ARG A 450 -12.81 4.68 21.59
CA ARG A 450 -13.14 3.25 21.63
C ARG A 450 -12.82 2.71 23.00
N PRO A 451 -13.82 2.22 23.75
CA PRO A 451 -13.56 1.60 25.03
C PRO A 451 -12.86 0.25 24.80
N VAL A 452 -11.88 -0.06 25.64
CA VAL A 452 -11.05 -1.26 25.47
C VAL A 452 -11.84 -2.57 25.60
N LYS A 453 -12.95 -2.55 26.35
CA LYS A 453 -13.86 -3.71 26.51
C LYS A 453 -14.39 -4.24 25.17
N ASP A 454 -14.51 -3.38 24.16
CA ASP A 454 -14.99 -3.75 22.82
C ASP A 454 -13.89 -4.39 21.97
N LEU A 455 -12.63 -4.34 22.44
CA LEU A 455 -11.43 -4.69 21.67
C LEU A 455 -10.62 -5.83 22.30
N ARG A 456 -10.49 -5.86 23.63
CA ARG A 456 -9.56 -6.76 24.35
C ARG A 456 -9.89 -8.24 24.22
N ASP A 457 -11.17 -8.56 24.08
CA ASP A 457 -11.66 -9.94 24.04
C ASP A 457 -11.74 -10.51 22.61
N LEU A 458 -11.38 -9.72 21.60
CA LEU A 458 -11.27 -10.17 20.22
C LEU A 458 -10.22 -11.29 20.10
N GLN A 459 -10.52 -12.32 19.31
CA GLN A 459 -9.64 -13.46 19.16
C GLN A 459 -8.74 -13.33 17.93
N PRO A 460 -7.41 -13.41 18.08
CA PRO A 460 -6.50 -13.50 16.95
C PRO A 460 -6.75 -14.77 16.13
N THR A 461 -6.35 -14.79 14.86
CA THR A 461 -6.48 -15.95 13.96
C THR A 461 -5.54 -17.12 14.28
N ALA A 462 -4.83 -17.07 15.41
CA ALA A 462 -3.84 -18.06 15.80
C ALA A 462 -4.47 -19.36 16.35
N LYS A 463 -3.74 -20.47 16.20
CA LYS A 463 -4.13 -21.81 16.70
C LYS A 463 -3.52 -22.14 18.08
N PHE A 464 -2.99 -21.14 18.76
CA PHE A 464 -2.34 -21.26 20.06
C PHE A 464 -2.85 -20.15 20.97
N GLU A 465 -2.78 -20.36 22.28
CA GLU A 465 -3.40 -19.44 23.25
C GLU A 465 -2.55 -18.21 23.56
N TRP A 466 -1.22 -18.39 23.65
CA TRP A 466 -0.28 -17.34 24.06
C TRP A 466 0.93 -17.25 23.13
N TYR A 467 1.56 -18.39 22.83
CA TYR A 467 2.74 -18.41 21.96
C TYR A 467 2.88 -19.73 21.21
N SER A 468 3.73 -19.72 20.19
CA SER A 468 4.18 -20.92 19.47
C SER A 468 5.67 -20.81 19.15
N VAL A 469 6.44 -21.84 19.49
CA VAL A 469 7.87 -21.93 19.18
C VAL A 469 8.07 -22.86 17.99
N GLY A 470 8.81 -22.40 16.98
CA GLY A 470 9.12 -23.20 15.78
C GLY A 470 10.03 -24.39 16.12
N LYS A 471 9.67 -25.60 15.68
CA LYS A 471 10.39 -26.85 16.03
C LYS A 471 11.90 -26.86 15.77
N LYS A 472 12.38 -26.05 14.82
CA LYS A 472 13.80 -25.97 14.42
C LYS A 472 14.43 -24.61 14.74
N SER A 473 13.81 -23.81 15.60
CA SER A 473 14.31 -22.46 15.92
C SER A 473 15.49 -22.46 16.88
N GLY A 474 15.68 -23.53 17.66
CA GLY A 474 16.64 -23.56 18.76
C GLY A 474 16.24 -22.68 19.96
N ILE A 475 15.05 -22.07 19.93
CA ILE A 475 14.55 -21.21 21.02
C ILE A 475 14.03 -22.09 22.16
N THR A 476 14.47 -21.80 23.37
CA THR A 476 14.05 -22.51 24.59
C THR A 476 13.21 -21.62 25.49
N LYS A 477 12.08 -22.13 25.98
CA LYS A 477 11.26 -21.44 26.99
C LYS A 477 11.81 -21.72 28.39
N LYS A 478 11.98 -20.66 29.21
CA LYS A 478 12.26 -20.75 30.65
C LYS A 478 10.97 -20.98 31.46
N PRO A 479 11.06 -21.48 32.70
CA PRO A 479 9.93 -21.56 33.62
C PRO A 479 9.22 -20.21 33.74
N VAL A 480 7.89 -20.23 33.87
CA VAL A 480 7.09 -19.02 34.05
C VAL A 480 7.39 -18.46 35.44
N HIS A 481 7.72 -17.17 35.51
CA HIS A 481 7.94 -16.48 36.78
C HIS A 481 6.76 -15.55 37.08
N VAL A 482 6.22 -15.62 38.29
CA VAL A 482 5.11 -14.78 38.73
C VAL A 482 5.67 -13.62 39.53
N PHE A 483 5.20 -12.40 39.25
CA PHE A 483 5.65 -11.19 39.93
C PHE A 483 4.45 -10.25 40.11
N GLY A 484 4.25 -9.73 41.32
CA GLY A 484 3.10 -8.88 41.62
C GLY A 484 1.78 -9.50 41.13
N GLU A 485 1.06 -8.76 40.28
CA GLU A 485 -0.19 -9.20 39.62
C GLU A 485 0.02 -9.71 38.18
N GLY A 486 1.21 -10.20 37.83
CA GLY A 486 1.50 -10.68 36.48
C GLY A 486 2.42 -11.88 36.45
N ASN A 487 2.72 -12.35 35.25
CA ASN A 487 3.73 -13.37 35.04
C ASN A 487 4.55 -13.07 33.80
N VAL A 488 5.79 -13.53 33.80
CA VAL A 488 6.72 -13.37 32.68
C VAL A 488 7.05 -14.73 32.09
N VAL A 489 6.93 -14.84 30.78
CA VAL A 489 7.37 -15.98 29.99
C VAL A 489 8.61 -15.58 29.20
N THR A 490 9.73 -16.22 29.46
CA THR A 490 11.01 -15.88 28.83
C THR A 490 11.41 -16.93 27.80
N PHE A 491 11.80 -16.47 26.61
CA PHE A 491 12.33 -17.29 25.52
C PHE A 491 13.80 -16.93 25.30
N SER A 492 14.70 -17.89 25.46
CA SER A 492 16.13 -17.72 25.17
C SER A 492 16.40 -18.06 23.71
N LEU A 493 17.06 -17.13 23.02
CA LEU A 493 17.47 -17.31 21.63
C LEU A 493 18.79 -18.11 21.59
N PRO A 494 19.00 -18.96 20.56
CA PRO A 494 20.22 -19.75 20.40
C PRO A 494 21.48 -18.87 20.27
N ASP A 495 22.64 -19.48 20.50
CA ASP A 495 23.98 -18.87 20.37
C ASP A 495 24.19 -17.61 21.23
N GLY A 496 23.47 -17.49 22.35
CA GLY A 496 23.60 -16.33 23.23
C GLY A 496 23.08 -15.03 22.63
N ARG A 497 22.20 -15.09 21.60
CA ARG A 497 21.67 -13.91 20.88
C ARG A 497 20.63 -13.09 21.67
N GLY A 498 20.54 -13.29 22.97
CA GLY A 498 19.59 -12.57 23.84
C GLY A 498 18.32 -13.37 24.17
N GLN A 499 17.34 -12.65 24.72
CA GLN A 499 16.10 -13.18 25.26
C GLN A 499 14.89 -12.35 24.79
N ILE A 500 13.72 -12.99 24.76
CA ILE A 500 12.44 -12.32 24.56
C ILE A 500 11.59 -12.60 25.79
N HIS A 501 11.15 -11.55 26.48
CA HIS A 501 10.29 -11.65 27.67
C HIS A 501 8.88 -11.21 27.30
N HIS A 502 7.90 -12.09 27.46
CA HIS A 502 6.49 -11.76 27.40
C HIS A 502 5.97 -11.57 28.82
N ILE A 503 5.85 -10.31 29.22
CA ILE A 503 5.32 -9.87 30.51
C ILE A 503 3.80 -9.75 30.35
N GLN A 504 3.08 -10.72 30.89
CA GLN A 504 1.63 -10.85 30.80
C GLN A 504 0.97 -10.12 31.97
N HIS A 505 -0.02 -9.31 31.65
CA HIS A 505 -0.86 -8.66 32.66
C HIS A 505 -2.01 -9.62 33.06
N ASN A 506 -2.08 -10.03 34.33
CA ASN A 506 -3.22 -10.84 34.78
C ASN A 506 -4.36 -9.92 35.21
N SER A 507 -5.49 -10.04 34.52
CA SER A 507 -6.70 -9.19 34.64
C SER A 507 -7.47 -9.31 35.96
N ARG A 508 -6.84 -9.79 37.05
CA ARG A 508 -7.51 -10.05 38.34
C ARG A 508 -7.36 -8.90 39.35
N GLY A 509 -6.49 -7.93 39.11
CA GLY A 509 -6.40 -6.68 39.89
C GLY A 509 -7.15 -5.54 39.21
N SER A 510 -8.11 -4.91 39.90
CA SER A 510 -8.95 -3.85 39.31
C SER A 510 -8.20 -2.54 39.05
N ARG A 511 -7.12 -2.26 39.79
CA ARG A 511 -6.44 -0.96 39.76
C ARG A 511 -5.52 -0.79 38.55
N ASP A 512 -4.62 -1.75 38.30
CA ASP A 512 -3.72 -1.68 37.13
C ASP A 512 -4.50 -1.78 35.81
N LEU A 513 -5.57 -2.58 35.78
CA LEU A 513 -6.45 -2.66 34.62
C LEU A 513 -7.15 -1.33 34.35
N ALA A 514 -7.74 -0.69 35.37
CA ALA A 514 -8.34 0.64 35.21
C ALA A 514 -7.31 1.70 34.75
N ARG A 515 -6.07 1.63 35.26
CA ARG A 515 -4.97 2.51 34.82
C ARG A 515 -4.66 2.32 33.33
N LEU A 516 -4.58 1.08 32.85
CA LEU A 516 -4.32 0.74 31.45
C LEU A 516 -5.49 1.09 30.52
N ASP A 517 -6.72 0.85 30.97
CA ASP A 517 -7.94 1.23 30.27
C ASP A 517 -7.96 2.76 30.06
N ASN A 518 -7.74 3.53 31.13
CA ASN A 518 -7.64 4.99 31.07
C ASN A 518 -6.49 5.46 30.17
N LEU A 519 -5.32 4.85 30.28
CA LEU A 519 -4.17 5.16 29.42
C LEU A 519 -4.52 5.00 27.94
N PHE A 520 -5.21 3.92 27.56
CA PHE A 520 -5.66 3.70 26.19
C PHE A 520 -6.70 4.72 25.72
N GLU A 521 -7.59 5.17 26.61
CA GLU A 521 -8.51 6.26 26.30
C GLU A 521 -7.81 7.61 26.14
N ASP A 522 -6.84 7.91 27.00
CA ASP A 522 -6.12 9.19 26.98
C ASP A 522 -5.29 9.35 25.71
N TYR A 523 -4.66 8.28 25.23
CA TYR A 523 -4.04 8.27 23.90
C TYR A 523 -5.01 8.70 22.80
N GLN A 524 -6.25 8.22 22.84
CA GLN A 524 -7.27 8.53 21.83
C GLN A 524 -7.77 9.97 21.96
N LYS A 525 -8.01 10.44 23.18
CA LYS A 525 -8.45 11.82 23.47
C LYS A 525 -7.39 12.82 23.01
N GLN A 526 -6.14 12.62 23.41
CA GLN A 526 -5.01 13.48 23.06
C GLN A 526 -4.71 13.44 21.55
N ALA A 527 -4.91 12.30 20.89
CA ALA A 527 -4.77 12.23 19.44
C ALA A 527 -5.90 12.98 18.71
N ALA A 528 -7.13 12.93 19.23
CA ALA A 528 -8.29 13.60 18.63
C ALA A 528 -8.25 15.12 18.79
N ASP A 529 -7.74 15.64 19.92
CA ASP A 529 -7.59 17.09 20.15
C ASP A 529 -6.28 17.67 19.57
N GLY A 530 -5.36 16.81 19.13
CA GLY A 530 -4.09 17.19 18.50
C GLY A 530 -2.94 17.42 19.47
N SER A 531 -3.14 17.29 20.79
CA SER A 531 -2.07 17.37 21.79
C SER A 531 -1.06 16.22 21.67
N LEU A 532 -1.50 15.04 21.22
CA LEU A 532 -0.65 13.95 20.72
C LEU A 532 -0.70 13.94 19.19
N PRO A 533 0.31 14.49 18.49
CA PRO A 533 0.27 14.68 17.04
C PRO A 533 0.56 13.38 16.28
N PHE A 534 -0.33 12.40 16.39
CA PHE A 534 -0.23 11.17 15.63
C PHE A 534 -0.32 11.45 14.13
N GLN A 535 0.73 11.05 13.40
CA GLN A 535 0.81 11.29 11.97
C GLN A 535 1.41 10.09 11.23
N ARG A 536 1.09 9.98 9.94
CA ARG A 536 1.71 9.04 9.01
C ARG A 536 2.90 9.73 8.37
N HIS A 537 4.05 9.07 8.43
CA HIS A 537 5.33 9.67 8.06
C HIS A 537 5.81 9.20 6.68
N PRO A 538 6.50 10.04 5.90
CA PRO A 538 7.13 9.62 4.66
C PRO A 538 8.15 8.51 4.86
N LEU A 539 8.04 7.43 4.09
CA LEU A 539 9.04 6.35 4.05
C LEU A 539 10.28 6.82 3.28
N ARG A 540 11.46 6.62 3.86
CA ARG A 540 12.74 7.04 3.24
C ARG A 540 13.17 6.19 2.05
N SER A 541 12.72 4.94 1.97
CA SER A 541 13.12 4.00 0.91
C SER A 541 11.94 3.24 0.35
N HIS A 542 11.57 3.58 -0.89
CA HIS A 542 10.57 2.85 -1.67
C HIS A 542 10.82 3.05 -3.17
N LYS A 543 10.26 2.14 -3.98
CA LYS A 543 10.36 2.21 -5.46
C LYS A 543 9.16 2.88 -6.13
N VAL A 544 8.15 3.24 -5.33
CA VAL A 544 6.94 3.90 -5.80
C VAL A 544 7.24 5.37 -6.08
N ARG A 545 6.59 5.96 -7.08
CA ARG A 545 6.78 7.36 -7.45
C ARG A 545 5.92 8.30 -6.58
N GLY A 546 6.54 9.40 -6.16
CA GLY A 546 5.99 10.35 -5.20
C GLY A 546 6.12 9.85 -3.77
N GLU A 547 5.78 10.69 -2.80
CA GLU A 547 5.83 10.35 -1.37
C GLU A 547 4.99 9.10 -1.03
N LEU A 548 5.56 8.17 -0.27
CA LEU A 548 4.84 7.02 0.28
C LEU A 548 4.88 7.09 1.81
N LEU A 549 3.75 7.39 2.42
CA LEU A 549 3.53 7.45 3.86
C LEU A 549 3.47 6.04 4.48
N THR A 550 3.86 5.93 5.75
CA THR A 550 3.60 4.76 6.60
C THR A 550 2.12 4.42 6.58
N ASN A 551 1.78 3.16 6.86
CA ASN A 551 0.37 2.78 7.00
C ASN A 551 -0.19 3.26 8.36
N TYR A 552 0.53 3.00 9.45
CA TYR A 552 0.14 3.38 10.80
C TYR A 552 0.52 4.82 11.11
N PHE A 553 -0.14 5.39 12.13
CA PHE A 553 0.17 6.70 12.68
C PHE A 553 1.17 6.53 13.83
N SER A 554 2.13 7.44 13.96
CA SER A 554 3.11 7.35 15.03
C SER A 554 3.61 8.71 15.49
N GLN A 555 4.08 8.75 16.73
CA GLN A 555 4.70 9.91 17.35
C GLN A 555 5.86 9.45 18.23
N ASN A 556 7.04 10.06 18.04
CA ASN A 556 8.22 9.84 18.87
C ASN A 556 8.33 10.89 19.97
N CYS A 557 8.66 10.48 21.19
CA CYS A 557 8.88 11.38 22.32
C CYS A 557 10.21 11.07 23.03
N GLY A 558 10.91 12.09 23.48
CA GLY A 558 12.18 11.98 24.18
C GLY A 558 13.39 12.17 23.26
N GLU A 559 14.34 11.25 23.33
CA GLU A 559 15.59 11.34 22.56
C GLU A 559 15.32 11.20 21.04
N PRO A 560 15.75 12.16 20.21
CA PRO A 560 15.66 12.04 18.76
C PRO A 560 16.55 10.90 18.25
N TYR A 561 16.00 10.03 17.41
CA TYR A 561 16.78 9.00 16.72
C TYR A 561 16.26 8.75 15.30
N HIS A 562 17.02 8.02 14.51
CA HIS A 562 16.72 7.79 13.09
C HIS A 562 15.61 6.74 12.85
N TYR A 563 14.42 6.93 13.42
CA TYR A 563 13.24 6.14 13.07
C TYR A 563 12.60 6.60 11.75
N VAL A 564 11.55 5.89 11.33
CA VAL A 564 10.87 6.14 10.06
C VAL A 564 10.37 7.59 9.92
N GLY A 565 9.89 8.21 11.00
CA GLY A 565 9.45 9.61 11.02
C GLY A 565 10.56 10.65 11.08
N GLY A 566 11.82 10.21 11.21
CA GLY A 566 12.96 11.10 11.37
C GLY A 566 12.97 11.89 12.67
N THR A 567 14.00 12.72 12.83
CA THR A 567 14.27 13.44 14.08
C THR A 567 13.38 14.66 14.25
N ASP A 568 13.01 15.33 13.16
CA ASP A 568 12.36 16.65 13.15
C ASP A 568 10.94 16.66 13.77
N HIS A 569 10.33 15.49 13.90
CA HIS A 569 9.01 15.31 14.50
C HIS A 569 9.06 14.70 15.90
N THR A 570 10.23 14.64 16.54
CA THR A 570 10.35 14.16 17.92
C THR A 570 9.93 15.24 18.90
N LEU A 571 9.00 14.92 19.80
CA LEU A 571 8.63 15.79 20.90
C LEU A 571 9.60 15.60 22.06
N SER A 572 10.07 16.69 22.66
CA SER A 572 10.89 16.60 23.88
C SER A 572 10.03 16.20 25.09
N TRP A 573 10.66 15.82 26.20
CA TRP A 573 9.93 15.40 27.41
C TRP A 573 9.14 16.54 28.06
N GLU A 574 9.55 17.81 27.85
CA GLU A 574 8.86 18.99 28.39
C GLU A 574 7.48 19.22 27.77
N VAL A 575 7.30 18.76 26.53
CA VAL A 575 6.05 18.88 25.76
C VAL A 575 5.44 17.52 25.44
N ALA A 576 5.95 16.45 26.05
CA ALA A 576 5.48 15.10 25.78
C ALA A 576 4.03 14.94 26.27
N PRO A 577 3.15 14.30 25.48
CA PRO A 577 1.76 14.11 25.89
C PRO A 577 1.67 13.20 27.12
N GLN A 578 0.71 13.49 28.00
CA GLN A 578 0.59 12.80 29.29
C GLN A 578 0.42 11.27 29.12
N ALA A 579 -0.27 10.83 28.05
CA ALA A 579 -0.42 9.41 27.76
C ALA A 579 0.92 8.74 27.43
N VAL A 580 1.86 9.45 26.79
CA VAL A 580 3.19 8.90 26.47
C VAL A 580 4.07 8.82 27.70
N ILE A 581 4.04 9.85 28.56
CA ILE A 581 4.74 9.87 29.86
C ILE A 581 4.27 8.71 30.73
N GLU A 582 2.96 8.51 30.82
CA GLU A 582 2.37 7.45 31.64
C GLU A 582 2.66 6.06 31.07
N ALA A 583 2.67 5.88 29.75
CA ALA A 583 3.09 4.64 29.10
C ALA A 583 4.55 4.30 29.42
N LYS A 584 5.47 5.27 29.31
CA LYS A 584 6.88 5.10 29.70
C LYS A 584 6.98 4.60 31.13
N LYS A 585 6.36 5.32 32.07
CA LYS A 585 6.37 4.99 33.49
C LYS A 585 5.85 3.58 33.75
N PHE A 586 4.73 3.20 33.13
CA PHE A 586 4.17 1.86 33.26
C PHE A 586 5.13 0.78 32.73
N ILE A 587 5.75 1.00 31.56
CA ILE A 587 6.73 0.08 30.98
C ILE A 587 7.92 -0.14 31.94
N GLU A 588 8.49 0.93 32.46
CA GLU A 588 9.64 0.87 33.36
C GLU A 588 9.30 0.14 34.67
N GLU A 589 8.19 0.53 35.32
CA GLU A 589 7.71 -0.08 36.56
C GLU A 589 7.51 -1.59 36.41
N ARG A 590 6.78 -2.00 35.37
CA ARG A 590 6.45 -3.42 35.15
C ARG A 590 7.66 -4.23 34.71
N THR A 591 8.55 -3.67 33.90
CA THR A 591 9.76 -4.36 33.45
C THR A 591 10.72 -4.58 34.62
N LYS A 592 10.94 -3.54 35.45
CA LYS A 592 11.75 -3.63 36.69
C LYS A 592 11.18 -4.67 37.66
N GLN A 593 9.85 -4.76 37.79
CA GLN A 593 9.20 -5.77 38.64
C GLN A 593 9.30 -7.19 38.08
N ALA A 594 9.24 -7.37 36.76
CA ALA A 594 9.28 -8.68 36.12
C ALA A 594 10.68 -9.27 36.02
N LEU A 595 11.69 -8.39 35.86
CA LEU A 595 13.09 -8.75 35.61
C LEU A 595 13.99 -8.26 36.76
N LYS A 596 13.62 -8.54 38.02
CA LYS A 596 14.28 -7.99 39.22
C LYS A 596 15.77 -8.34 39.35
N ASP A 597 16.20 -9.43 38.73
CA ASP A 597 17.60 -9.88 38.74
C ASP A 597 18.49 -9.04 37.82
N ARG A 598 17.91 -8.11 37.05
CA ARG A 598 18.60 -7.19 36.16
C ARG A 598 18.90 -5.86 36.83
N ASN A 599 19.92 -5.19 36.31
CA ASN A 599 20.21 -3.81 36.71
C ASN A 599 19.04 -2.89 36.31
N SER A 600 18.42 -2.24 37.29
CA SER A 600 17.27 -1.36 37.07
C SER A 600 17.55 -0.18 36.15
N GLU A 601 18.81 0.26 36.07
CA GLU A 601 19.25 1.36 35.21
C GLU A 601 19.12 1.04 33.71
N GLU A 602 19.14 -0.24 33.34
CA GLU A 602 18.94 -0.68 31.94
C GLU A 602 17.51 -0.45 31.44
N PHE A 603 16.58 -0.15 32.36
CA PHE A 603 15.19 0.18 32.08
C PHE A 603 14.88 1.66 32.35
N ASN A 604 15.88 2.53 32.37
CA ASN A 604 15.68 3.98 32.40
C ASN A 604 15.64 4.50 30.97
N PHE A 605 14.53 4.24 30.28
CA PHE A 605 14.37 4.60 28.87
C PHE A 605 14.36 6.12 28.72
N ASN A 606 14.90 6.64 27.61
CA ASN A 606 14.90 8.07 27.29
C ASN A 606 14.11 8.40 26.03
N GLU A 607 13.51 7.40 25.37
CA GLU A 607 12.68 7.52 24.18
C GLU A 607 11.44 6.63 24.31
N VAL A 608 10.31 7.09 23.73
CA VAL A 608 9.12 6.27 23.47
C VAL A 608 8.53 6.57 22.09
N LEU A 609 8.50 5.55 21.24
CA LEU A 609 7.78 5.54 19.98
C LEU A 609 6.37 4.98 20.19
N SER A 610 5.37 5.84 20.05
CA SER A 610 3.97 5.46 20.06
C SER A 610 3.47 5.22 18.64
N ALA A 611 2.75 4.12 18.41
CA ALA A 611 2.19 3.75 17.12
C ALA A 611 0.73 3.30 17.25
N ALA A 612 -0.17 3.97 16.52
CA ALA A 612 -1.58 3.65 16.42
C ALA A 612 -1.88 2.94 15.09
N TYR A 613 -2.48 1.76 15.19
CA TYR A 613 -2.89 0.90 14.08
C TYR A 613 -4.41 0.92 13.97
N MET A 614 -4.94 1.49 12.90
CA MET A 614 -6.35 1.35 12.53
C MET A 614 -6.65 -0.08 12.05
N GLU A 615 -7.94 -0.41 11.91
CA GLU A 615 -8.40 -1.72 11.44
C GLU A 615 -7.66 -2.16 10.15
N LYS A 616 -7.20 -3.42 10.13
CA LYS A 616 -6.42 -4.07 9.05
C LYS A 616 -5.04 -3.48 8.78
N GLN A 617 -4.59 -2.48 9.52
CA GLN A 617 -3.20 -2.03 9.45
C GLN A 617 -2.28 -3.01 10.16
N LYS A 618 -1.08 -3.17 9.63
CA LYS A 618 -0.04 -4.02 10.20
C LYS A 618 1.34 -3.50 9.87
N MET A 619 2.31 -3.97 10.63
CA MET A 619 3.72 -3.73 10.38
C MET A 619 4.32 -4.99 9.79
N SER A 620 4.99 -4.86 8.64
CA SER A 620 5.68 -5.99 8.01
C SER A 620 6.99 -6.29 8.74
N PHE A 621 7.68 -7.35 8.33
CA PHE A 621 8.98 -7.69 8.92
C PHE A 621 9.98 -6.54 8.81
N HIS A 622 10.56 -6.18 9.95
CA HIS A 622 11.58 -5.15 10.11
C HIS A 622 12.50 -5.48 11.30
N THR A 623 13.55 -4.69 11.48
CA THR A 623 14.54 -4.80 12.56
C THR A 623 14.60 -3.49 13.31
N ASP A 624 14.80 -3.55 14.63
CA ASP A 624 15.15 -2.40 15.47
C ASP A 624 16.69 -2.34 15.60
N ASP A 625 17.42 -2.34 14.48
CA ASP A 625 18.90 -2.28 14.44
C ASP A 625 19.40 -0.88 14.07
N GLU A 626 18.69 0.17 14.51
CA GLU A 626 19.07 1.54 14.24
C GLU A 626 20.33 1.95 15.02
N LYS A 627 21.18 2.79 14.40
CA LYS A 627 22.38 3.32 15.04
C LYS A 627 22.01 4.10 16.30
N GLY A 628 22.69 3.80 17.41
CA GLY A 628 22.48 4.45 18.71
C GLY A 628 21.46 3.74 19.61
N LEU A 629 20.70 2.78 19.09
CA LEU A 629 19.73 2.02 19.87
C LEU A 629 20.42 1.06 20.85
N GLY A 630 19.99 1.09 22.12
CA GLY A 630 20.50 0.25 23.19
C GLY A 630 20.01 -1.22 23.11
N PRO A 631 20.63 -2.14 23.87
CA PRO A 631 20.37 -3.57 23.73
C PRO A 631 18.97 -4.01 24.20
N VAL A 632 18.19 -3.13 24.86
CA VAL A 632 16.88 -3.45 25.43
C VAL A 632 15.81 -2.59 24.78
N VAL A 633 14.75 -3.23 24.29
CA VAL A 633 13.56 -2.59 23.74
C VAL A 633 12.33 -3.17 24.45
N ALA A 634 11.45 -2.32 24.98
CA ALA A 634 10.25 -2.76 25.68
C ALA A 634 8.98 -2.14 25.08
N GLY A 635 8.06 -2.99 24.60
CA GLY A 635 6.83 -2.55 23.95
C GLY A 635 5.57 -2.88 24.76
N LEU A 636 4.83 -1.87 25.19
CA LEU A 636 3.50 -1.98 25.78
C LEU A 636 2.43 -2.10 24.69
N SER A 637 1.47 -3.00 24.91
CA SER A 637 0.35 -3.30 24.01
C SER A 637 -0.98 -2.81 24.59
N LEU A 638 -1.71 -1.94 23.88
CA LEU A 638 -3.00 -1.38 24.33
C LEU A 638 -4.12 -1.55 23.28
N GLY A 639 -5.36 -1.85 23.70
CA GLY A 639 -6.48 -2.07 22.78
C GLY A 639 -6.65 -3.54 22.37
N SER A 640 -6.83 -3.79 21.08
CA SER A 640 -7.05 -5.16 20.60
C SER A 640 -5.79 -6.03 20.64
N PRO A 641 -5.94 -7.37 20.75
CA PRO A 641 -4.81 -8.28 20.68
C PRO A 641 -4.06 -8.23 19.34
N ALA A 642 -2.76 -8.48 19.38
CA ALA A 642 -1.92 -8.54 18.19
C ALA A 642 -1.05 -9.80 18.16
N LEU A 643 -0.81 -10.32 16.95
CA LEU A 643 0.15 -11.37 16.72
C LEU A 643 1.50 -10.77 16.36
N MET A 644 2.52 -11.08 17.16
CA MET A 644 3.90 -10.71 16.89
C MET A 644 4.68 -11.95 16.48
N TYR A 645 5.41 -11.84 15.37
CA TYR A 645 6.17 -12.94 14.80
C TYR A 645 7.65 -12.57 14.70
N PHE A 646 8.52 -13.51 15.04
CA PHE A 646 9.96 -13.39 14.88
C PHE A 646 10.47 -14.42 13.89
N ARG A 647 11.42 -14.04 13.03
CA ARG A 647 12.16 -14.95 12.17
C ARG A 647 13.61 -14.52 12.03
N ARG A 648 14.47 -15.44 11.61
CA ARG A 648 15.88 -15.16 11.34
C ARG A 648 16.04 -14.24 10.13
N ARG A 649 16.86 -13.21 10.29
CA ARG A 649 17.17 -12.19 9.26
C ARG A 649 18.15 -12.71 8.21
N ASP A 650 19.11 -13.53 8.62
CA ASP A 650 20.17 -14.05 7.75
C ASP A 650 19.66 -15.05 6.69
N ILE A 651 18.47 -15.63 6.93
CA ILE A 651 17.82 -16.57 6.01
C ILE A 651 16.88 -15.83 5.05
N LYS A 652 17.36 -15.55 3.83
CA LYS A 652 16.60 -14.74 2.84
C LYS A 652 15.57 -15.53 2.01
N HIS A 653 15.81 -16.81 1.76
CA HIS A 653 14.98 -17.67 0.90
C HIS A 653 14.92 -19.10 1.42
N GLY A 654 14.02 -19.89 0.82
CA GLY A 654 13.94 -21.33 1.08
C GLY A 654 13.02 -21.71 2.25
N PRO A 655 12.83 -23.02 2.47
CA PRO A 655 11.91 -23.54 3.48
C PRO A 655 12.36 -23.22 4.91
N GLU A 656 13.57 -22.72 5.11
CA GLU A 656 14.10 -22.35 6.43
C GLU A 656 13.74 -20.94 6.86
N ARG A 657 13.25 -20.08 5.95
CA ARG A 657 12.73 -18.75 6.28
C ARG A 657 11.33 -18.84 6.91
N ARG A 658 11.27 -19.53 8.05
CA ARG A 658 10.04 -19.77 8.82
C ARG A 658 10.02 -18.88 10.05
N ILE A 659 8.82 -18.74 10.59
CA ILE A 659 8.60 -18.13 11.90
C ILE A 659 9.27 -18.99 12.97
N CYS A 660 10.13 -18.37 13.77
CA CYS A 660 10.86 -18.99 14.88
C CYS A 660 10.07 -18.91 16.18
N LEU A 661 9.37 -17.81 16.40
CA LEU A 661 8.55 -17.54 17.57
C LEU A 661 7.33 -16.71 17.17
N SER A 662 6.16 -17.06 17.70
CA SER A 662 4.91 -16.30 17.58
C SER A 662 4.37 -16.03 18.97
N ILE A 663 3.93 -14.81 19.25
CA ILE A 663 3.39 -14.38 20.55
C ILE A 663 2.09 -13.60 20.30
N ILE A 664 1.07 -13.87 21.10
CA ILE A 664 -0.14 -13.04 21.21
C ILE A 664 0.10 -12.00 22.29
N LEU A 665 0.08 -10.73 21.91
CA LEU A 665 0.13 -9.59 22.82
C LEU A 665 -1.30 -9.12 23.08
N ARG A 666 -1.71 -9.08 24.33
CA ARG A 666 -3.03 -8.59 24.77
C ARG A 666 -2.91 -7.16 25.32
N HIS A 667 -4.05 -6.58 25.68
CA HIS A 667 -4.08 -5.30 26.37
C HIS A 667 -3.33 -5.40 27.72
N GLY A 668 -2.38 -4.50 27.95
CA GLY A 668 -1.55 -4.46 29.16
C GLY A 668 -0.26 -5.29 29.07
N ASP A 669 -0.11 -6.15 28.07
CA ASP A 669 1.11 -6.94 27.91
C ASP A 669 2.30 -6.07 27.51
N ILE A 670 3.46 -6.39 28.07
CA ILE A 670 4.75 -5.82 27.65
C ILE A 670 5.60 -6.93 27.03
N LEU A 671 6.16 -6.66 25.85
CA LEU A 671 7.18 -7.51 25.27
C LEU A 671 8.54 -6.82 25.37
N VAL A 672 9.52 -7.49 25.99
CA VAL A 672 10.90 -7.00 26.07
C VAL A 672 11.79 -7.83 25.16
N MET A 673 12.46 -7.18 24.23
CA MET A 673 13.57 -7.72 23.46
C MET A 673 14.85 -7.36 24.18
N ASP A 674 15.56 -8.38 24.65
CA ASP A 674 16.68 -8.23 25.57
C ASP A 674 17.98 -8.78 24.97
N GLY A 675 18.89 -7.86 24.61
CA GLY A 675 20.18 -8.12 24.00
C GLY A 675 20.25 -7.66 22.55
N ALA A 676 21.36 -7.01 22.17
CA ALA A 676 21.60 -6.53 20.80
C ALA A 676 21.47 -7.64 19.74
N GLY A 677 21.81 -8.88 20.09
CA GLY A 677 21.64 -10.04 19.21
C GLY A 677 20.20 -10.31 18.78
N VAL A 678 19.18 -9.85 19.52
CA VAL A 678 17.79 -9.96 19.09
C VAL A 678 17.57 -9.10 17.84
N GLN A 679 18.05 -7.85 17.89
CA GLN A 679 17.89 -6.84 16.85
C GLN A 679 18.77 -7.15 15.62
N GLU A 680 19.99 -7.64 15.83
CA GLU A 680 20.95 -7.94 14.75
C GLU A 680 20.51 -9.15 13.91
N TYR A 681 20.04 -10.23 14.56
CA TYR A 681 19.84 -11.54 13.93
C TYR A 681 18.38 -11.88 13.64
N TYR A 682 17.42 -11.17 14.23
CA TYR A 682 16.00 -11.44 14.04
C TYR A 682 15.28 -10.21 13.49
N GLU A 683 14.38 -10.47 12.55
CA GLU A 683 13.38 -9.49 12.12
C GLU A 683 12.02 -9.90 12.69
N HIS A 684 11.18 -8.91 12.98
CA HIS A 684 9.87 -9.14 13.58
C HIS A 684 8.79 -8.36 12.85
N MET A 685 7.54 -8.82 12.98
CA MET A 685 6.37 -8.15 12.43
C MET A 685 5.20 -8.22 13.41
N VAL A 686 4.23 -7.32 13.27
CA VAL A 686 3.05 -7.26 14.13
C VAL A 686 1.79 -7.17 13.28
N GLU A 687 0.82 -8.04 13.57
CA GLU A 687 -0.50 -8.09 12.95
C GLU A 687 -1.59 -7.94 14.03
N PRO A 688 -2.08 -6.71 14.28
CA PRO A 688 -3.21 -6.45 15.16
C PRO A 688 -4.50 -7.10 14.65
N THR A 689 -5.34 -7.54 15.58
CA THR A 689 -6.67 -8.08 15.27
C THR A 689 -7.63 -6.96 14.87
N ASN A 690 -7.50 -5.78 15.50
CA ASN A 690 -8.31 -4.60 15.25
C ASN A 690 -7.51 -3.34 15.64
N PHE A 691 -8.20 -2.25 15.98
CA PHE A 691 -7.60 -1.02 16.50
C PHE A 691 -6.72 -1.31 17.73
N ARG A 692 -5.47 -0.82 17.69
CA ARG A 692 -4.46 -1.03 18.72
C ARG A 692 -3.53 0.17 18.79
N ILE A 693 -3.03 0.46 19.98
CA ILE A 693 -1.91 1.37 20.20
C ILE A 693 -0.77 0.58 20.83
N ALA A 694 0.46 0.83 20.37
CA ALA A 694 1.67 0.31 20.99
C ALA A 694 2.57 1.48 21.41
N ALA A 695 3.17 1.38 22.58
CA ALA A 695 4.21 2.31 23.05
C ALA A 695 5.50 1.52 23.24
N THR A 696 6.55 1.88 22.50
CA THR A 696 7.83 1.17 22.52
C THR A 696 8.88 2.07 23.15
N ALA A 697 9.35 1.71 24.34
CA ALA A 697 10.37 2.44 25.06
C ALA A 697 11.77 1.88 24.76
N ARG A 698 12.73 2.78 24.56
CA ARG A 698 14.11 2.46 24.19
C ARG A 698 15.08 3.34 24.97
N LEU A 699 16.30 2.84 25.11
CA LEU A 699 17.44 3.64 25.52
C LEU A 699 18.25 3.99 24.27
N ILE A 700 18.26 5.26 23.90
CA ILE A 700 19.04 5.79 22.79
C ILE A 700 20.30 6.40 23.36
N ASN A 701 21.45 5.89 22.93
CA ASN A 701 22.73 6.52 23.25
C ASN A 701 22.86 7.79 22.40
N PRO A 702 23.17 8.95 23.01
CA PRO A 702 23.43 10.18 22.27
C PRO A 702 24.52 9.93 21.23
N SER A 703 24.29 10.43 20.01
CA SER A 703 25.18 10.24 18.86
C SER A 703 26.47 11.03 18.97
#